data_AF-A0A1I2HSP0-F1
#
_entry.id   AF-A0A1I2HSP0-F1
#
_cell.length_a   1.000
_cell.length_b   1.000
_cell.length_c   1.000
_cell.angle_alpha   90.00
_cell.angle_beta   90.00
_cell.angle_gamma   90.00
#
_symmetry.space_group_name_H-M   'P 1'
#
loop_
_entity.id
_entity.type
_entity.pdbx_description
1 polymer ?
#
loop_
_entity_poly.entity_id
_entity_poly.type
_entity_poly.pdbx_seq_one_letter_code
_entity_poly.pdbx_strand_id
1 'polypeptide(L)'
;MIVAAIGVAIWLGGAAPARAEPPPATETPAAPSLQGIAPAEFGAGATITITGSNFAEGDAVLIDAIALEDVTVAPGSITATVPVKTKSAKKLILKRAKKKVAELAITGFVKAPALTSASPKFAAPGEVVTLKGKNLDRVTTLTLAGAPVKVDELGATSLRFTAPAGTTGPLAVKSVGGEAALKKDYEIFYAPVLTAASPAAAFEGDSVTLTGAHLGAAKFKLGSKPLKASEQGEAEATVTIAKGAKSGDLKAEARKKGSAVAFTVHPTPALTTVPKEVGGPGTLKVSGKNLDFVTTWRLGQVTLTPEAPAGKSKVALTLPDSAPTDQPLVAVSQGREFASKKPIAVVKTPVVEAMSYWPGPEGKGVEGEIRGRELTDKTRFTLAGKSMKTSFVDPTKVTFALTKAPKAAEQALQAKTGKYKGPALTVDGAAEGYSAGPARLGEILAAGGSGYTLAAIDADLEVSRRQPGRGTEPLKALGRAATGPEGQADVAAAGRRIALDLRRFTVAQVALCAQMTAGKTPAQAEANAALGDALRASQKHMLALAGQLRDLWSGLPLAATASDASTGLADVDAEVAAAAAARAQVEAACKNKFVGSGKLLSEAGAVARVDLPALYGEAIKGAFAAVLAAGKTWPAVEGEVTPRLGGLPPARKKLWQDVLKASKSAVEGGAAATTGKGARGDKHVEPQGKPKGDTGKGKGKAG
;
A
#
# COMPACT_ATOMS: atom_id res chain seq x y z
N MET A 1 -114.15 -53.39 109.28
CA MET A 1 -115.14 -53.09 110.33
C MET A 1 -114.71 -51.82 111.03
N ILE A 2 -115.60 -50.80 111.01
CA ILE A 2 -115.98 -49.86 112.10
C ILE A 2 -114.82 -49.11 112.80
N VAL A 3 -114.53 -47.84 112.48
CA VAL A 3 -115.16 -46.55 112.95
C VAL A 3 -114.70 -46.15 114.37
N ALA A 4 -113.91 -45.06 114.48
CA ALA A 4 -114.21 -43.79 115.21
C ALA A 4 -113.43 -43.68 116.54
N ALA A 5 -113.20 -42.53 117.16
CA ALA A 5 -113.12 -41.11 116.80
C ALA A 5 -112.88 -40.35 118.14
N ILE A 6 -112.23 -39.17 118.08
CA ILE A 6 -112.39 -37.99 118.98
C ILE A 6 -111.93 -38.16 120.45
N GLY A 7 -111.25 -37.21 121.11
CA GLY A 7 -110.79 -35.87 120.78
C GLY A 7 -110.36 -35.06 122.03
N VAL A 8 -109.58 -34.00 121.78
CA VAL A 8 -109.53 -32.65 122.40
C VAL A 8 -109.22 -32.45 123.91
N ALA A 9 -108.19 -31.64 124.24
CA ALA A 9 -108.28 -30.28 124.85
C ALA A 9 -106.92 -29.71 125.32
N ILE A 10 -106.84 -28.37 125.40
CA ILE A 10 -105.67 -27.47 125.43
C ILE A 10 -105.42 -26.87 126.84
N TRP A 11 -104.16 -26.55 127.23
CA TRP A 11 -103.83 -25.31 127.98
C TRP A 11 -102.33 -24.89 127.94
N LEU A 12 -102.07 -23.62 128.33
CA LEU A 12 -101.01 -22.66 127.94
C LEU A 12 -99.66 -22.67 128.72
N GLY A 13 -98.59 -22.19 128.05
CA GLY A 13 -97.76 -21.04 128.50
C GLY A 13 -96.34 -21.27 129.09
N GLY A 14 -95.31 -20.62 128.49
CA GLY A 14 -94.11 -20.15 129.21
C GLY A 14 -92.70 -20.31 128.57
N ALA A 15 -92.04 -19.16 128.33
CA ALA A 15 -90.59 -18.88 128.21
C ALA A 15 -89.77 -19.34 126.97
N ALA A 16 -89.05 -18.38 126.36
CA ALA A 16 -88.14 -18.55 125.22
C ALA A 16 -86.66 -18.37 125.61
N PRO A 17 -85.75 -19.09 124.94
CA PRO A 17 -84.53 -18.46 124.41
C PRO A 17 -84.23 -18.83 122.93
N ALA A 18 -83.29 -18.06 122.37
CA ALA A 18 -82.74 -18.02 121.01
C ALA A 18 -82.82 -19.28 120.14
N ARG A 19 -83.28 -19.11 118.89
CA ARG A 19 -83.24 -20.11 117.82
C ARG A 19 -82.43 -19.58 116.63
N ALA A 20 -81.53 -20.44 116.17
CA ALA A 20 -80.62 -20.24 115.06
C ALA A 20 -81.32 -19.86 113.74
N GLU A 21 -80.65 -18.96 113.03
CA GLU A 21 -80.98 -18.47 111.68
C GLU A 21 -80.62 -19.54 110.63
N PRO A 22 -81.46 -19.77 109.60
CA PRO A 22 -81.24 -20.82 108.60
C PRO A 22 -80.14 -20.46 107.58
N PRO A 23 -79.39 -21.45 107.05
CA PRO A 23 -78.33 -21.23 106.07
C PRO A 23 -78.85 -20.78 104.69
N PRO A 24 -78.08 -20.00 103.92
CA PRO A 24 -78.47 -19.48 102.60
C PRO A 24 -78.44 -20.55 101.51
N ALA A 25 -79.30 -20.36 100.50
CA ALA A 25 -79.52 -21.25 99.38
C ALA A 25 -78.29 -21.38 98.44
N THR A 26 -78.02 -22.60 97.99
CA THR A 26 -77.05 -22.94 96.93
C THR A 26 -77.52 -22.42 95.57
N GLU A 27 -76.82 -21.43 95.00
CA GLU A 27 -77.00 -21.01 93.61
C GLU A 27 -76.35 -22.01 92.64
N THR A 28 -77.13 -22.48 91.66
CA THR A 28 -76.65 -23.30 90.54
C THR A 28 -75.67 -22.48 89.69
N PRO A 29 -74.43 -22.93 89.41
CA PRO A 29 -73.49 -22.17 88.59
C PRO A 29 -74.05 -21.99 87.17
N ALA A 30 -74.19 -20.73 86.75
CA ALA A 30 -74.71 -20.38 85.43
C ALA A 30 -73.85 -20.97 84.31
N ALA A 31 -74.49 -21.50 83.27
CA ALA A 31 -73.80 -22.09 82.12
C ALA A 31 -72.93 -21.04 81.39
N PRO A 32 -71.75 -21.42 80.87
CA PRO A 32 -70.92 -20.53 80.08
C PRO A 32 -71.56 -20.20 78.73
N SER A 33 -71.44 -18.95 78.28
CA SER A 33 -71.98 -18.49 76.99
C SER A 33 -70.89 -17.84 76.11
N LEU A 34 -71.00 -18.01 74.79
CA LEU A 34 -70.13 -17.37 73.79
C LEU A 34 -70.94 -16.28 73.07
N GLN A 35 -70.47 -15.03 73.11
CA GLN A 35 -71.17 -13.87 72.54
C GLN A 35 -70.57 -13.40 71.22
N GLY A 36 -69.23 -13.30 71.12
CA GLY A 36 -68.60 -12.76 69.93
C GLY A 36 -67.11 -13.02 69.84
N ILE A 37 -66.55 -12.76 68.67
CA ILE A 37 -65.11 -12.88 68.38
C ILE A 37 -64.63 -11.55 67.81
N ALA A 38 -63.53 -11.04 68.36
CA ALA A 38 -62.85 -9.83 67.90
C ALA A 38 -61.37 -10.15 67.60
N PRO A 39 -60.79 -9.73 66.48
CA PRO A 39 -61.41 -8.98 65.38
C PRO A 39 -62.52 -9.76 64.66
N ALA A 40 -63.44 -9.03 64.02
CA ALA A 40 -64.57 -9.63 63.29
C ALA A 40 -64.12 -10.47 62.09
N GLU A 41 -63.00 -10.09 61.44
CA GLU A 41 -62.33 -10.89 60.41
C GLU A 41 -60.95 -11.32 60.90
N PHE A 42 -60.64 -12.62 60.78
CA PHE A 42 -59.36 -13.17 61.21
C PHE A 42 -58.92 -14.34 60.34
N GLY A 43 -57.62 -14.56 60.27
CA GLY A 43 -56.98 -15.66 59.54
C GLY A 43 -56.33 -16.69 60.47
N ALA A 44 -55.64 -17.66 59.88
CA ALA A 44 -54.75 -18.54 60.62
C ALA A 44 -53.55 -17.75 61.16
N GLY A 45 -53.10 -18.04 62.38
CA GLY A 45 -52.03 -17.31 63.08
C GLY A 45 -52.48 -16.02 63.77
N ALA A 46 -53.74 -15.60 63.61
CA ALA A 46 -54.23 -14.37 64.23
C ALA A 46 -54.58 -14.58 65.71
N THR A 47 -54.28 -13.57 66.54
CA THR A 47 -54.78 -13.50 67.91
C THR A 47 -56.22 -13.02 67.89
N ILE A 48 -57.11 -13.79 68.50
CA ILE A 48 -58.54 -13.49 68.64
C ILE A 48 -58.92 -13.36 70.11
N THR A 49 -59.89 -12.50 70.37
CA THR A 49 -60.53 -12.28 71.67
C THR A 49 -61.97 -12.78 71.56
N ILE A 50 -62.33 -13.72 72.42
CA ILE A 50 -63.65 -14.34 72.47
C ILE A 50 -64.35 -13.78 73.69
N THR A 51 -65.48 -13.10 73.48
CA THR A 51 -66.29 -12.50 74.54
C THR A 51 -67.43 -13.42 74.95
N GLY A 52 -67.77 -13.42 76.22
CA GLY A 52 -68.84 -14.24 76.76
C GLY A 52 -69.00 -14.09 78.26
N SER A 53 -69.57 -15.11 78.90
CA SER A 53 -69.83 -15.09 80.34
C SER A 53 -69.53 -16.45 80.98
N ASN A 54 -69.15 -16.42 82.26
CA ASN A 54 -68.91 -17.59 83.11
C ASN A 54 -67.78 -18.52 82.62
N PHE A 55 -66.74 -17.97 81.98
CA PHE A 55 -65.53 -18.71 81.64
C PHE A 55 -64.71 -19.03 82.89
N ALA A 56 -64.03 -20.17 82.89
CA ALA A 56 -63.24 -20.65 84.03
C ALA A 56 -61.87 -21.16 83.58
N GLU A 57 -60.90 -21.08 84.47
CA GLU A 57 -59.55 -21.61 84.23
C GLU A 57 -59.63 -23.12 83.91
N GLY A 58 -58.97 -23.55 82.84
CA GLY A 58 -59.04 -24.92 82.31
C GLY A 58 -60.08 -25.15 81.19
N ASP A 59 -60.83 -24.12 80.77
CA ASP A 59 -61.67 -24.19 79.58
C ASP A 59 -60.83 -24.35 78.30
N ALA A 60 -61.17 -25.35 77.49
CA ALA A 60 -60.52 -25.59 76.20
C ALA A 60 -61.39 -25.01 75.08
N VAL A 61 -60.81 -24.10 74.29
CA VAL A 61 -61.46 -23.53 73.11
C VAL A 61 -60.91 -24.18 71.84
N LEU A 62 -61.81 -24.63 70.98
CA LEU A 62 -61.48 -25.21 69.69
C LEU A 62 -62.17 -24.46 68.56
N ILE A 63 -61.47 -24.29 67.45
CA ILE A 63 -62.08 -23.98 66.16
C ILE A 63 -62.27 -25.29 65.41
N ASP A 64 -63.53 -25.65 65.17
CA ASP A 64 -63.96 -26.94 64.64
C ASP A 64 -63.38 -28.12 65.47
N ALA A 65 -62.24 -28.68 65.04
CA ALA A 65 -61.52 -29.75 65.74
C ALA A 65 -60.11 -29.36 66.19
N ILE A 66 -59.67 -28.13 65.92
CA ILE A 66 -58.33 -27.63 66.18
C ILE A 66 -58.36 -26.82 67.47
N ALA A 67 -57.59 -27.24 68.48
CA ALA A 67 -57.42 -26.49 69.72
C ALA A 67 -56.68 -25.18 69.44
N LEU A 68 -57.12 -24.08 70.06
CA LEU A 68 -56.42 -22.80 69.99
C LEU A 68 -55.11 -22.84 70.79
N GLU A 69 -54.15 -22.02 70.39
CA GLU A 69 -52.83 -21.87 71.03
C GLU A 69 -52.81 -20.59 71.89
N ASP A 70 -51.86 -20.47 72.82
CA ASP A 70 -51.67 -19.29 73.70
C ASP A 70 -52.94 -18.80 74.40
N VAL A 71 -53.74 -19.73 74.91
CA VAL A 71 -55.05 -19.44 75.50
C VAL A 71 -54.89 -18.82 76.89
N THR A 72 -55.41 -17.61 77.06
CA THR A 72 -55.54 -16.93 78.35
C THR A 72 -57.02 -16.71 78.64
N VAL A 73 -57.50 -17.21 79.78
CA VAL A 73 -58.93 -17.22 80.15
C VAL A 73 -59.19 -16.23 81.29
N ALA A 74 -60.16 -15.35 81.09
CA ALA A 74 -60.75 -14.49 82.11
C ALA A 74 -62.27 -14.70 82.15
N PRO A 75 -62.98 -14.41 83.27
CA PRO A 75 -64.39 -14.77 83.44
C PRO A 75 -65.37 -14.28 82.34
N GLY A 76 -65.03 -13.19 81.64
CA GLY A 76 -65.83 -12.65 80.53
C GLY A 76 -65.12 -12.60 79.16
N SER A 77 -63.85 -13.05 79.06
CA SER A 77 -63.08 -12.96 77.83
C SER A 77 -62.00 -14.04 77.75
N ILE A 78 -61.79 -14.62 76.58
CA ILE A 78 -60.69 -15.55 76.28
C ILE A 78 -59.86 -14.96 75.14
N THR A 79 -58.57 -14.72 75.37
CA THR A 79 -57.63 -14.37 74.29
C THR A 79 -56.86 -15.61 73.87
N ALA A 80 -56.80 -15.90 72.57
CA ALA A 80 -56.11 -17.07 72.06
C ALA A 80 -55.61 -16.86 70.64
N THR A 81 -54.59 -17.59 70.24
CA THR A 81 -54.02 -17.57 68.89
C THR A 81 -54.62 -18.70 68.05
N VAL A 82 -55.12 -18.37 66.86
CA VAL A 82 -55.59 -19.37 65.88
C VAL A 82 -54.36 -20.10 65.31
N PRO A 83 -54.27 -21.43 65.39
CA PRO A 83 -53.10 -22.13 64.87
C PRO A 83 -52.90 -21.93 63.37
N VAL A 84 -51.66 -21.80 62.92
CA VAL A 84 -51.29 -21.58 61.50
C VAL A 84 -51.77 -22.69 60.55
N LYS A 85 -52.03 -23.89 61.07
CA LYS A 85 -52.56 -25.05 60.31
C LYS A 85 -54.05 -24.96 59.99
N THR A 86 -54.75 -23.96 60.51
CA THR A 86 -56.21 -23.81 60.35
C THR A 86 -56.54 -23.39 58.91
N LYS A 87 -57.19 -24.27 58.14
CA LYS A 87 -57.58 -24.00 56.73
C LYS A 87 -59.04 -23.53 56.57
N SER A 88 -59.86 -23.75 57.58
CA SER A 88 -61.25 -23.32 57.66
C SER A 88 -61.64 -23.20 59.12
N ALA A 89 -62.54 -22.28 59.42
CA ALA A 89 -63.17 -22.15 60.72
C ALA A 89 -64.67 -21.94 60.51
N LYS A 90 -65.48 -22.92 60.89
CA LYS A 90 -66.96 -22.81 60.82
C LYS A 90 -67.59 -22.62 62.19
N LYS A 91 -67.02 -23.23 63.22
CA LYS A 91 -67.59 -23.26 64.57
C LYS A 91 -66.51 -23.03 65.62
N LEU A 92 -66.81 -22.20 66.60
CA LEU A 92 -66.06 -22.05 67.84
C LEU A 92 -66.73 -22.92 68.90
N ILE A 93 -65.98 -23.81 69.54
CA ILE A 93 -66.48 -24.77 70.52
C ILE A 93 -65.74 -24.57 71.83
N LEU A 94 -66.50 -24.33 72.90
CA LEU A 94 -65.99 -24.29 74.27
C LEU A 94 -66.21 -25.67 74.92
N LYS A 95 -65.15 -26.26 75.47
CA LYS A 95 -65.21 -27.50 76.23
C LYS A 95 -64.74 -27.28 77.67
N ARG A 96 -65.54 -27.76 78.63
CA ARG A 96 -65.19 -27.83 80.05
C ARG A 96 -65.18 -29.29 80.48
N ALA A 97 -64.12 -29.74 81.14
CA ALA A 97 -63.97 -31.14 81.57
C ALA A 97 -64.28 -32.16 80.44
N LYS A 98 -63.77 -31.91 79.22
CA LYS A 98 -63.97 -32.70 77.99
C LYS A 98 -65.40 -32.73 77.43
N LYS A 99 -66.39 -32.07 78.05
CA LYS A 99 -67.75 -31.92 77.53
C LYS A 99 -67.93 -30.58 76.81
N LYS A 100 -68.68 -30.59 75.70
CA LYS A 100 -69.06 -29.37 74.98
C LYS A 100 -70.08 -28.59 75.81
N VAL A 101 -69.78 -27.33 76.10
CA VAL A 101 -70.62 -26.47 76.94
C VAL A 101 -71.20 -25.25 76.21
N ALA A 102 -70.53 -24.77 75.15
CA ALA A 102 -71.06 -23.71 74.27
C ALA A 102 -70.54 -23.87 72.83
N GLU A 103 -71.28 -23.35 71.85
CA GLU A 103 -70.87 -23.25 70.44
C GLU A 103 -71.29 -21.91 69.86
N LEU A 104 -70.43 -21.31 69.04
CA LEU A 104 -70.70 -20.11 68.26
C LEU A 104 -70.32 -20.34 66.79
N ALA A 105 -71.17 -19.93 65.86
CA ALA A 105 -70.84 -19.99 64.44
C ALA A 105 -69.80 -18.92 64.07
N ILE A 106 -68.79 -19.29 63.27
CA ILE A 106 -67.76 -18.38 62.78
C ILE A 106 -68.09 -18.01 61.34
N THR A 107 -68.27 -16.72 61.08
CA THR A 107 -68.53 -16.18 59.73
C THR A 107 -67.38 -15.35 59.17
N GLY A 108 -66.46 -14.87 60.03
CA GLY A 108 -65.38 -13.96 59.66
C GLY A 108 -64.02 -14.59 59.34
N PHE A 109 -63.95 -15.91 59.14
CA PHE A 109 -62.67 -16.55 58.85
C PHE A 109 -62.24 -16.34 57.39
N VAL A 110 -61.12 -15.63 57.21
CA VAL A 110 -60.54 -15.35 55.89
C VAL A 110 -59.52 -16.42 55.55
N LYS A 111 -59.74 -17.14 54.44
CA LYS A 111 -58.79 -18.14 53.94
C LYS A 111 -57.56 -17.45 53.35
N ALA A 112 -56.40 -18.09 53.51
CA ALA A 112 -55.19 -17.65 52.82
C ALA A 112 -55.42 -17.57 51.29
N PRO A 113 -54.86 -16.54 50.63
CA PRO A 113 -54.91 -16.42 49.18
C PRO A 113 -54.08 -17.56 48.55
N ALA A 114 -54.36 -17.88 47.29
CA ALA A 114 -53.53 -18.81 46.53
C ALA A 114 -53.34 -18.31 45.11
N LEU A 115 -52.09 -18.06 44.70
CA LEU A 115 -51.76 -17.64 43.34
C LEU A 115 -51.44 -18.86 42.47
N THR A 116 -52.02 -18.89 41.26
CA THR A 116 -51.83 -20.00 40.30
C THR A 116 -51.00 -19.58 39.09
N SER A 117 -51.27 -18.40 38.54
CA SER A 117 -50.61 -17.90 37.33
C SER A 117 -50.74 -16.40 37.19
N ALA A 118 -49.86 -15.82 36.38
CA ALA A 118 -49.92 -14.45 35.90
C ALA A 118 -50.01 -14.45 34.37
N SER A 119 -50.83 -13.57 33.81
CA SER A 119 -50.95 -13.36 32.37
C SER A 119 -50.95 -11.86 32.06
N PRO A 120 -50.02 -11.37 31.22
CA PRO A 120 -48.98 -12.11 30.50
C PRO A 120 -47.89 -12.71 31.44
N LYS A 121 -47.08 -13.65 30.93
CA LYS A 121 -46.01 -14.34 31.71
C LYS A 121 -44.88 -13.41 32.17
N PHE A 122 -44.67 -12.32 31.44
CA PHE A 122 -43.78 -11.20 31.72
C PHE A 122 -44.47 -9.94 31.19
N ALA A 123 -44.12 -8.79 31.73
CA ALA A 123 -44.72 -7.51 31.34
C ALA A 123 -43.65 -6.44 31.18
N ALA A 124 -43.85 -5.55 30.22
CA ALA A 124 -43.14 -4.27 30.21
C ALA A 124 -43.77 -3.31 31.24
N PRO A 125 -43.02 -2.35 31.79
CA PRO A 125 -43.60 -1.32 32.65
C PRO A 125 -44.80 -0.64 31.98
N GLY A 126 -45.90 -0.52 32.71
CA GLY A 126 -47.17 0.03 32.20
C GLY A 126 -48.13 -0.99 31.56
N GLU A 127 -47.72 -2.24 31.32
CA GLU A 127 -48.63 -3.28 30.85
C GLU A 127 -49.48 -3.84 32.01
N VAL A 128 -50.76 -4.11 31.73
CA VAL A 128 -51.69 -4.69 32.72
C VAL A 128 -51.46 -6.19 32.85
N VAL A 129 -51.26 -6.64 34.09
CA VAL A 129 -51.05 -8.04 34.44
C VAL A 129 -52.26 -8.56 35.21
N THR A 130 -52.79 -9.70 34.76
CA THR A 130 -53.87 -10.43 35.45
C THR A 130 -53.28 -11.61 36.22
N LEU A 131 -53.39 -11.56 37.55
CA LEU A 131 -53.11 -12.67 38.45
C LEU A 131 -54.37 -13.51 38.65
N LYS A 132 -54.23 -14.83 38.51
CA LYS A 132 -55.31 -15.80 38.76
C LYS A 132 -55.04 -16.60 40.01
N GLY A 133 -56.08 -16.83 40.81
CA GLY A 133 -55.94 -17.50 42.09
C GLY A 133 -57.26 -17.86 42.75
N LYS A 134 -57.21 -18.06 44.07
CA LYS A 134 -58.37 -18.28 44.94
C LYS A 134 -58.27 -17.36 46.16
N ASN A 135 -59.42 -16.95 46.69
CA ASN A 135 -59.57 -16.08 47.87
C ASN A 135 -58.80 -14.74 47.73
N LEU A 136 -58.82 -14.15 46.52
CA LEU A 136 -58.09 -12.92 46.24
C LEU A 136 -58.88 -11.65 46.57
N ASP A 137 -60.18 -11.76 46.84
CA ASP A 137 -61.11 -10.66 47.15
C ASP A 137 -60.77 -9.90 48.45
N ARG A 138 -59.92 -10.49 49.30
CA ARG A 138 -59.48 -9.92 50.58
C ARG A 138 -57.99 -9.53 50.59
N VAL A 139 -57.32 -9.50 49.44
CA VAL A 139 -55.92 -9.05 49.35
C VAL A 139 -55.83 -7.55 49.68
N THR A 140 -54.88 -7.21 50.54
CA THR A 140 -54.65 -5.84 51.03
C THR A 140 -53.37 -5.24 50.45
N THR A 141 -52.34 -6.06 50.24
CA THR A 141 -51.09 -5.62 49.61
C THR A 141 -50.65 -6.59 48.54
N LEU A 142 -50.24 -6.05 47.40
CA LEU A 142 -49.51 -6.73 46.34
C LEU A 142 -48.08 -6.20 46.34
N THR A 143 -47.09 -7.08 46.26
CA THR A 143 -45.67 -6.71 46.20
C THR A 143 -44.98 -7.41 45.04
N LEU A 144 -44.15 -6.68 44.30
CA LEU A 144 -43.26 -7.20 43.27
C LEU A 144 -41.81 -6.87 43.65
N ALA A 145 -40.95 -7.89 43.72
CA ALA A 145 -39.57 -7.75 44.18
C ALA A 145 -39.45 -7.05 45.56
N GLY A 146 -40.45 -7.22 46.42
CA GLY A 146 -40.53 -6.58 47.73
C GLY A 146 -41.10 -5.15 47.74
N ALA A 147 -41.27 -4.50 46.58
CA ALA A 147 -41.88 -3.18 46.49
C ALA A 147 -43.42 -3.27 46.36
N PRO A 148 -44.18 -2.41 47.04
CA PRO A 148 -45.64 -2.40 46.94
C PRO A 148 -46.11 -1.96 45.55
N VAL A 149 -47.14 -2.65 45.03
CA VAL A 149 -47.75 -2.39 43.73
C VAL A 149 -49.22 -2.09 43.92
N LYS A 150 -49.72 -1.07 43.22
CA LYS A 150 -51.13 -0.69 43.26
C LYS A 150 -51.97 -1.79 42.58
N VAL A 151 -53.04 -2.20 43.26
CA VAL A 151 -54.06 -3.08 42.69
C VAL A 151 -55.08 -2.22 41.95
N ASP A 152 -55.33 -2.55 40.68
CA ASP A 152 -56.25 -1.82 39.81
C ASP A 152 -57.66 -2.42 39.86
N GLU A 153 -57.76 -3.75 39.82
CA GLU A 153 -59.03 -4.48 39.95
C GLU A 153 -58.85 -5.68 40.88
N LEU A 154 -59.81 -5.88 41.79
CA LEU A 154 -59.79 -6.95 42.77
C LEU A 154 -61.04 -7.82 42.65
N GLY A 155 -60.87 -9.14 42.61
CA GLY A 155 -61.96 -10.12 42.60
C GLY A 155 -61.54 -11.43 43.26
N ALA A 156 -62.51 -12.32 43.51
CA ALA A 156 -62.26 -13.55 44.29
C ALA A 156 -61.27 -14.54 43.65
N THR A 157 -61.21 -14.57 42.31
CA THR A 157 -60.36 -15.49 41.53
C THR A 157 -59.37 -14.78 40.62
N SER A 158 -59.43 -13.45 40.54
CA SER A 158 -58.61 -12.64 39.66
C SER A 158 -58.26 -11.30 40.30
N LEU A 159 -57.01 -10.88 40.16
CA LEU A 159 -56.51 -9.57 40.57
C LEU A 159 -55.77 -8.95 39.38
N ARG A 160 -56.00 -7.68 39.08
CA ARG A 160 -55.23 -6.95 38.07
C ARG A 160 -54.41 -5.83 38.67
N PHE A 161 -53.23 -5.64 38.10
CA PHE A 161 -52.34 -4.55 38.43
C PHE A 161 -51.55 -4.14 37.20
N THR A 162 -51.08 -2.91 37.19
CA THR A 162 -50.19 -2.38 36.16
C THR A 162 -48.74 -2.64 36.57
N ALA A 163 -47.96 -3.27 35.69
CA ALA A 163 -46.57 -3.60 35.97
C ALA A 163 -45.75 -2.32 36.24
N PRO A 164 -45.11 -2.18 37.42
CA PRO A 164 -44.32 -1.00 37.73
C PRO A 164 -42.99 -1.01 36.96
N ALA A 165 -42.39 0.17 36.80
CA ALA A 165 -40.97 0.24 36.48
C ALA A 165 -40.16 -0.28 37.67
N GLY A 166 -39.20 -1.16 37.41
CA GLY A 166 -38.37 -1.78 38.43
C GLY A 166 -37.75 -3.10 37.96
N THR A 167 -37.39 -3.93 38.92
CA THR A 167 -36.68 -5.20 38.69
C THR A 167 -37.62 -6.40 38.71
N THR A 168 -37.23 -7.44 37.98
CA THR A 168 -37.79 -8.80 38.11
C THR A 168 -37.63 -9.31 39.54
N GLY A 169 -38.63 -10.03 40.05
CA GLY A 169 -38.52 -10.67 41.35
C GLY A 169 -39.82 -11.34 41.82
N PRO A 170 -39.86 -11.78 43.10
CA PRO A 170 -41.02 -12.47 43.65
C PRO A 170 -42.27 -11.59 43.57
N LEU A 171 -43.38 -12.18 43.10
CA LEU A 171 -44.69 -11.54 43.07
C LEU A 171 -45.58 -12.19 44.13
N ALA A 172 -45.92 -11.42 45.16
CA ALA A 172 -46.60 -11.88 46.36
C ALA A 172 -47.80 -11.01 46.73
N VAL A 173 -48.80 -11.62 47.35
CA VAL A 173 -49.99 -10.98 47.89
C VAL A 173 -50.14 -11.29 49.37
N LYS A 174 -50.68 -10.35 50.13
CA LYS A 174 -51.00 -10.50 51.55
C LYS A 174 -52.45 -10.14 51.81
N SER A 175 -53.13 -10.97 52.59
CA SER A 175 -54.44 -10.68 53.16
C SER A 175 -54.42 -10.93 54.67
N VAL A 176 -55.53 -10.60 55.33
CA VAL A 176 -55.78 -10.98 56.73
C VAL A 176 -55.69 -12.51 56.93
N GLY A 177 -55.97 -13.29 55.88
CA GLY A 177 -55.90 -14.75 55.89
C GLY A 177 -54.50 -15.35 55.72
N GLY A 178 -53.48 -14.54 55.40
CA GLY A 178 -52.10 -14.98 55.17
C GLY A 178 -51.47 -14.46 53.87
N GLU A 179 -50.31 -15.00 53.51
CA GLU A 179 -49.52 -14.59 52.34
C GLU A 179 -49.46 -15.68 51.26
N ALA A 180 -49.36 -15.27 50.01
CA ALA A 180 -49.14 -16.17 48.88
C ALA A 180 -48.23 -15.53 47.83
N ALA A 181 -47.33 -16.32 47.25
CA ALA A 181 -46.44 -15.88 46.18
C ALA A 181 -46.53 -16.82 44.97
N LEU A 182 -46.17 -16.32 43.79
CA LEU A 182 -45.93 -17.18 42.63
C LEU A 182 -44.72 -18.09 42.89
N LYS A 183 -44.76 -19.30 42.30
CA LYS A 183 -43.64 -20.26 42.39
C LYS A 183 -42.36 -19.79 41.67
N LYS A 184 -42.49 -18.86 40.73
CA LYS A 184 -41.39 -18.28 39.97
C LYS A 184 -41.50 -16.77 40.05
N ASP A 185 -40.35 -16.11 40.04
CA ASP A 185 -40.28 -14.65 39.97
C ASP A 185 -41.00 -14.15 38.72
N TYR A 186 -41.71 -13.04 38.90
CA TYR A 186 -42.39 -12.38 37.80
C TYR A 186 -41.42 -11.41 37.12
N GLU A 187 -41.30 -11.55 35.81
CA GLU A 187 -40.29 -10.83 35.05
C GLU A 187 -40.82 -9.49 34.52
N ILE A 188 -40.10 -8.42 34.85
CA ILE A 188 -40.26 -7.11 34.21
C ILE A 188 -39.29 -7.03 33.05
N PHE A 189 -39.84 -7.06 31.84
CA PHE A 189 -39.06 -7.12 30.61
C PHE A 189 -38.93 -5.74 29.96
N TYR A 190 -37.70 -5.28 29.82
CA TYR A 190 -37.37 -4.09 29.05
C TYR A 190 -36.92 -4.49 27.65
N ALA A 191 -37.55 -3.91 26.63
CA ALA A 191 -37.11 -4.10 25.26
C ALA A 191 -35.74 -3.40 25.06
N PRO A 192 -34.80 -4.02 24.32
CA PRO A 192 -33.51 -3.41 24.05
C PRO A 192 -33.66 -2.11 23.27
N VAL A 193 -33.02 -1.06 23.76
CA VAL A 193 -32.96 0.26 23.12
C VAL A 193 -31.56 0.46 22.57
N LEU A 194 -31.46 0.66 21.27
CA LEU A 194 -30.24 0.92 20.54
C LEU A 194 -30.23 2.39 20.16
N THR A 195 -29.25 3.13 20.67
CA THR A 195 -29.14 4.57 20.49
C THR A 195 -28.22 4.91 19.33
N ALA A 196 -27.05 4.26 19.26
CA ALA A 196 -26.09 4.49 18.19
C ALA A 196 -25.22 3.26 17.91
N ALA A 197 -24.63 3.25 16.72
CA ALA A 197 -23.58 2.34 16.29
C ALA A 197 -22.36 3.18 15.89
N SER A 198 -21.20 2.88 16.49
CA SER A 198 -19.95 3.59 16.24
C SER A 198 -18.86 2.61 15.79
N PRO A 199 -18.28 2.80 14.59
CA PRO A 199 -18.64 3.81 13.59
C PRO A 199 -20.03 3.53 12.97
N ALA A 200 -20.72 4.56 12.44
CA ALA A 200 -22.04 4.41 11.80
C ALA A 200 -21.99 3.77 10.39
N ALA A 201 -20.78 3.64 9.85
CA ALA A 201 -20.50 2.93 8.61
C ALA A 201 -19.19 2.14 8.75
N ALA A 202 -19.16 0.94 8.20
CA ALA A 202 -17.97 0.08 8.26
C ALA A 202 -17.91 -0.90 7.08
N PHE A 203 -16.75 -1.55 6.88
CA PHE A 203 -16.63 -2.66 5.94
C PHE A 203 -17.07 -3.98 6.58
N GLU A 204 -17.30 -4.98 5.74
CA GLU A 204 -17.48 -6.35 6.22
C GLU A 204 -16.27 -6.85 7.01
N GLY A 205 -16.50 -7.49 8.16
CA GLY A 205 -15.46 -7.99 9.06
C GLY A 205 -14.98 -6.97 10.10
N ASP A 206 -15.38 -5.71 10.00
CA ASP A 206 -15.04 -4.69 11.00
C ASP A 206 -15.91 -4.86 12.26
N SER A 207 -15.34 -4.47 13.40
CA SER A 207 -16.05 -4.40 14.67
C SER A 207 -16.73 -3.05 14.84
N VAL A 208 -17.94 -3.07 15.38
CA VAL A 208 -18.78 -1.90 15.63
C VAL A 208 -19.27 -1.95 17.06
N THR A 209 -19.08 -0.86 17.78
CA THR A 209 -19.59 -0.68 19.14
C THR A 209 -21.01 -0.14 19.08
N LEU A 210 -21.93 -0.85 19.71
CA LEU A 210 -23.33 -0.51 19.86
C LEU A 210 -23.54 0.08 21.24
N THR A 211 -24.27 1.20 21.32
CA THR A 211 -24.58 1.88 22.57
C THR A 211 -26.09 1.98 22.75
N GLY A 212 -26.56 1.80 23.98
CA GLY A 212 -27.98 1.65 24.24
C GLY A 212 -28.33 1.33 25.69
N ALA A 213 -29.47 0.67 25.89
CA ALA A 213 -29.95 0.18 27.16
C ALA A 213 -30.60 -1.20 26.99
N HIS A 214 -30.53 -2.03 28.03
CA HIS A 214 -31.08 -3.40 28.07
C HIS A 214 -30.54 -4.31 26.96
N LEU A 215 -29.29 -4.11 26.57
CA LEU A 215 -28.66 -4.84 25.49
C LEU A 215 -28.22 -6.26 25.90
N GLY A 216 -28.15 -6.60 27.19
CA GLY A 216 -27.57 -7.85 27.68
C GLY A 216 -28.21 -9.13 27.13
N ALA A 217 -29.51 -9.10 26.86
CA ALA A 217 -30.28 -10.22 26.29
C ALA A 217 -30.66 -10.03 24.80
N ALA A 218 -30.18 -8.97 24.17
CA ALA A 218 -30.52 -8.62 22.79
C ALA A 218 -29.87 -9.57 21.77
N LYS A 219 -30.57 -9.84 20.67
CA LYS A 219 -29.99 -10.40 19.44
C LYS A 219 -29.82 -9.29 18.43
N PHE A 220 -28.64 -9.22 17.83
CA PHE A 220 -28.31 -8.20 16.84
C PHE A 220 -28.45 -8.76 15.42
N LYS A 221 -29.04 -7.97 14.52
CA LYS A 221 -29.13 -8.30 13.09
C LYS A 221 -28.98 -7.04 12.25
N LEU A 222 -28.34 -7.18 11.09
CA LEU A 222 -28.25 -6.13 10.08
C LEU A 222 -29.01 -6.60 8.83
N GLY A 223 -30.15 -5.97 8.57
CA GLY A 223 -31.12 -6.48 7.61
C GLY A 223 -31.62 -7.88 8.00
N SER A 224 -31.41 -8.87 7.13
CA SER A 224 -31.77 -10.28 7.40
C SER A 224 -30.65 -11.12 8.02
N LYS A 225 -29.44 -10.57 8.18
CA LYS A 225 -28.28 -11.32 8.65
C LYS A 225 -28.06 -11.13 10.16
N PRO A 226 -27.97 -12.22 10.95
CA PRO A 226 -27.61 -12.11 12.36
C PRO A 226 -26.14 -11.67 12.50
N LEU A 227 -25.89 -10.81 13.49
CA LEU A 227 -24.54 -10.41 13.90
C LEU A 227 -24.17 -11.16 15.18
N LYS A 228 -22.90 -11.55 15.30
CA LYS A 228 -22.37 -12.12 16.53
C LYS A 228 -21.78 -11.00 17.37
N ALA A 229 -22.21 -10.93 18.64
CA ALA A 229 -21.57 -10.07 19.62
C ALA A 229 -20.30 -10.76 20.14
N SER A 230 -19.18 -10.05 20.13
CA SER A 230 -17.95 -10.48 20.79
C SER A 230 -17.98 -10.17 22.29
N GLU A 231 -18.60 -9.04 22.64
CA GLU A 231 -18.81 -8.59 24.01
C GLU A 231 -20.20 -7.96 24.12
N GLN A 232 -20.90 -8.21 25.22
CA GLN A 232 -22.28 -7.77 25.38
C GLN A 232 -22.57 -7.49 26.86
N GLY A 233 -22.94 -6.24 27.14
CA GLY A 233 -23.42 -5.77 28.43
C GLY A 233 -24.77 -5.10 28.31
N GLU A 234 -25.23 -4.45 29.39
CA GLU A 234 -26.54 -3.79 29.43
C GLU A 234 -26.58 -2.48 28.62
N ALA A 235 -25.49 -1.71 28.62
CA ALA A 235 -25.42 -0.42 27.93
C ALA A 235 -24.65 -0.48 26.60
N GLU A 236 -23.75 -1.43 26.44
CA GLU A 236 -22.86 -1.53 25.28
C GLU A 236 -22.71 -2.97 24.79
N ALA A 237 -22.53 -3.13 23.48
CA ALA A 237 -22.19 -4.41 22.88
C ALA A 237 -21.28 -4.20 21.66
N THR A 238 -20.27 -5.05 21.49
CA THR A 238 -19.41 -5.03 20.31
C THR A 238 -19.82 -6.14 19.36
N VAL A 239 -20.12 -5.80 18.11
CA VAL A 239 -20.54 -6.75 17.07
C VAL A 239 -19.61 -6.68 15.86
N THR A 240 -19.41 -7.79 15.17
CA THR A 240 -18.67 -7.81 13.90
C THR A 240 -19.62 -7.84 12.71
N ILE A 241 -19.39 -7.00 11.71
CA ILE A 241 -20.22 -6.96 10.48
C ILE A 241 -20.00 -8.25 9.68
N ALA A 242 -21.07 -9.02 9.50
CA ALA A 242 -21.01 -10.30 8.82
C ALA A 242 -20.66 -10.16 7.33
N LYS A 243 -19.95 -11.15 6.78
CA LYS A 243 -19.61 -11.20 5.35
C LYS A 243 -20.87 -11.20 4.47
N GLY A 244 -20.87 -10.39 3.42
CA GLY A 244 -22.00 -10.13 2.52
C GLY A 244 -23.17 -9.40 3.18
N ALA A 245 -22.97 -8.69 4.29
CA ALA A 245 -24.01 -7.83 4.85
C ALA A 245 -24.27 -6.67 3.89
N LYS A 246 -25.53 -6.20 3.84
CA LYS A 246 -25.92 -5.03 3.06
C LYS A 246 -26.27 -3.90 4.03
N SER A 247 -26.11 -2.66 3.58
CA SER A 247 -26.60 -1.49 4.31
C SER A 247 -28.08 -1.62 4.64
N GLY A 248 -28.47 -1.07 5.79
CA GLY A 248 -29.83 -1.11 6.28
C GLY A 248 -29.89 -0.96 7.80
N ASP A 249 -31.04 -1.29 8.36
CA ASP A 249 -31.26 -1.19 9.80
C ASP A 249 -30.45 -2.24 10.57
N LEU A 250 -29.64 -1.76 11.51
CA LEU A 250 -29.05 -2.58 12.57
C LEU A 250 -30.06 -2.64 13.72
N LYS A 251 -30.60 -3.83 13.98
CA LYS A 251 -31.67 -4.06 14.94
C LYS A 251 -31.13 -4.80 16.17
N ALA A 252 -31.48 -4.31 17.35
CA ALA A 252 -31.34 -5.03 18.61
C ALA A 252 -32.73 -5.53 19.02
N GLU A 253 -32.91 -6.84 19.16
CA GLU A 253 -34.23 -7.44 19.43
C GLU A 253 -34.16 -8.52 20.51
N ALA A 254 -35.09 -8.46 21.46
CA ALA A 254 -35.36 -9.53 22.41
C ALA A 254 -36.87 -9.78 22.47
N ARG A 255 -37.28 -11.05 22.39
CA ARG A 255 -38.70 -11.47 22.43
C ARG A 255 -39.61 -10.71 21.46
N LYS A 256 -39.16 -10.45 20.23
CA LYS A 256 -39.90 -9.74 19.17
C LYS A 256 -40.13 -8.24 19.42
N LYS A 257 -39.56 -7.67 20.48
CA LYS A 257 -39.55 -6.22 20.73
C LYS A 257 -38.11 -5.72 20.68
N GLY A 258 -37.93 -4.46 20.29
CA GLY A 258 -36.60 -3.87 20.17
C GLY A 258 -36.60 -2.57 19.39
N SER A 259 -35.40 -2.19 18.96
CA SER A 259 -35.13 -0.90 18.31
C SER A 259 -34.11 -1.09 17.19
N ALA A 260 -33.97 -0.06 16.36
CA ALA A 260 -33.14 -0.09 15.18
C ALA A 260 -32.44 1.25 14.96
N VAL A 261 -31.21 1.20 14.44
CA VAL A 261 -30.49 2.38 13.94
C VAL A 261 -30.06 2.12 12.51
N ALA A 262 -30.05 3.16 11.68
CA ALA A 262 -29.55 3.04 10.31
C ALA A 262 -28.04 2.80 10.32
N PHE A 263 -27.58 1.84 9.51
CA PHE A 263 -26.17 1.48 9.41
C PHE A 263 -25.76 1.26 7.95
N THR A 264 -24.59 1.79 7.57
CA THR A 264 -24.08 1.68 6.20
C THR A 264 -22.94 0.67 6.11
N VAL A 265 -23.08 -0.33 5.25
CA VAL A 265 -21.97 -1.25 4.92
C VAL A 265 -21.28 -0.75 3.66
N HIS A 266 -20.00 -0.40 3.77
CA HIS A 266 -19.21 0.00 2.60
C HIS A 266 -18.99 -1.21 1.68
N PRO A 267 -19.27 -1.08 0.37
CA PRO A 267 -18.98 -2.15 -0.59
C PRO A 267 -17.49 -2.46 -0.62
N THR A 268 -17.11 -3.68 -0.22
CA THR A 268 -15.70 -4.11 -0.22
C THR A 268 -15.22 -4.37 -1.65
N PRO A 269 -14.21 -3.65 -2.16
CA PRO A 269 -13.59 -3.95 -3.44
C PRO A 269 -12.88 -5.31 -3.39
N ALA A 270 -13.11 -6.15 -4.39
CA ALA A 270 -12.45 -7.45 -4.50
C ALA A 270 -11.79 -7.60 -5.86
N LEU A 271 -10.47 -7.65 -5.90
CA LEU A 271 -9.68 -7.88 -7.11
C LEU A 271 -9.64 -9.39 -7.40
N THR A 272 -10.45 -9.86 -8.34
CA THR A 272 -10.54 -11.31 -8.65
C THR A 272 -9.53 -11.73 -9.71
N THR A 273 -9.38 -10.91 -10.77
CA THR A 273 -8.52 -11.22 -11.90
C THR A 273 -7.62 -10.03 -12.16
N VAL A 274 -6.35 -10.21 -11.82
CA VAL A 274 -5.27 -9.26 -12.09
C VAL A 274 -4.22 -9.98 -12.94
N PRO A 275 -3.84 -9.44 -14.11
CA PRO A 275 -2.80 -10.01 -14.94
C PRO A 275 -1.50 -10.18 -14.14
N LYS A 276 -0.85 -11.35 -14.27
CA LYS A 276 0.46 -11.59 -13.65
C LYS A 276 1.57 -10.76 -14.29
N GLU A 277 1.42 -10.47 -15.58
CA GLU A 277 2.41 -9.78 -16.41
C GLU A 277 1.69 -8.78 -17.32
N VAL A 278 2.19 -7.55 -17.37
CA VAL A 278 1.67 -6.45 -18.19
C VAL A 278 2.82 -5.69 -18.85
N GLY A 279 2.57 -5.12 -20.04
CA GLY A 279 3.56 -4.32 -20.75
C GLY A 279 3.56 -2.89 -20.21
N GLY A 280 4.73 -2.35 -19.88
CA GLY A 280 4.89 -0.95 -19.50
C GLY A 280 5.59 -0.14 -20.61
N PRO A 281 5.03 1.00 -21.05
CA PRO A 281 3.73 1.58 -20.72
C PRO A 281 2.57 0.81 -21.41
N GLY A 282 1.34 0.93 -20.88
CA GLY A 282 0.20 0.27 -21.52
C GLY A 282 -1.07 0.23 -20.68
N THR A 283 -1.98 -0.68 -21.03
CA THR A 283 -3.28 -0.83 -20.35
C THR A 283 -3.29 -2.07 -19.45
N LEU A 284 -3.52 -1.87 -18.16
CA LEU A 284 -3.75 -2.94 -17.18
C LEU A 284 -5.25 -3.19 -17.02
N LYS A 285 -5.73 -4.33 -17.56
CA LYS A 285 -7.14 -4.74 -17.45
C LYS A 285 -7.36 -5.57 -16.18
N VAL A 286 -8.24 -5.09 -15.31
CA VAL A 286 -8.53 -5.70 -14.00
C VAL A 286 -10.01 -6.07 -13.92
N SER A 287 -10.31 -7.23 -13.32
CA SER A 287 -11.69 -7.64 -13.03
C SER A 287 -11.89 -7.97 -11.56
N GLY A 288 -13.10 -7.75 -11.07
CA GLY A 288 -13.40 -7.81 -9.65
C GLY A 288 -14.86 -7.56 -9.30
N LYS A 289 -15.08 -7.09 -8.06
CA LYS A 289 -16.37 -6.66 -7.53
C LYS A 289 -16.22 -5.30 -6.86
N ASN A 290 -17.26 -4.47 -6.94
CA ASN A 290 -17.35 -3.14 -6.33
C ASN A 290 -16.19 -2.22 -6.73
N LEU A 291 -15.69 -2.34 -7.97
CA LEU A 291 -14.54 -1.55 -8.43
C LEU A 291 -14.90 -0.08 -8.70
N ASP A 292 -16.18 0.22 -8.85
CA ASP A 292 -16.76 1.56 -8.99
C ASP A 292 -16.63 2.40 -7.71
N PHE A 293 -16.47 1.76 -6.55
CA PHE A 293 -16.24 2.44 -5.27
C PHE A 293 -14.76 2.74 -5.01
N VAL A 294 -13.86 2.35 -5.91
CA VAL A 294 -12.43 2.61 -5.77
C VAL A 294 -12.13 4.04 -6.17
N THR A 295 -11.53 4.78 -5.25
CA THR A 295 -11.18 6.20 -5.44
C THR A 295 -9.77 6.38 -5.97
N THR A 296 -8.84 5.50 -5.58
CA THR A 296 -7.44 5.58 -5.99
C THR A 296 -6.92 4.19 -6.36
N TRP A 297 -6.18 4.11 -7.46
CA TRP A 297 -5.46 2.91 -7.89
C TRP A 297 -3.97 3.14 -7.80
N ARG A 298 -3.20 2.20 -7.25
CA ARG A 298 -1.75 2.34 -7.10
C ARG A 298 -1.02 1.04 -7.42
N LEU A 299 0.17 1.16 -7.96
CA LEU A 299 1.14 0.07 -8.11
C LEU A 299 2.44 0.51 -7.44
N GLY A 300 2.70 -0.02 -6.23
CA GLY A 300 3.71 0.55 -5.34
C GLY A 300 3.40 2.02 -5.02
N GLN A 301 4.34 2.92 -5.28
CA GLN A 301 4.15 4.36 -5.05
C GLN A 301 3.45 5.09 -6.21
N VAL A 302 3.31 4.44 -7.37
CA VAL A 302 2.78 5.07 -8.60
C VAL A 302 1.25 4.98 -8.62
N THR A 303 0.59 6.13 -8.75
CA THR A 303 -0.87 6.20 -8.96
C THR A 303 -1.22 5.88 -10.41
N LEU A 304 -2.22 5.01 -10.60
CA LEU A 304 -2.75 4.63 -11.90
C LEU A 304 -4.05 5.38 -12.17
N THR A 305 -4.25 5.77 -13.43
CA THR A 305 -5.46 6.48 -13.85
C THR A 305 -6.37 5.52 -14.62
N PRO A 306 -7.66 5.43 -14.29
CA PRO A 306 -8.62 4.70 -15.11
C PRO A 306 -8.77 5.34 -16.49
N GLU A 307 -8.75 4.54 -17.56
CA GLU A 307 -9.01 5.02 -18.93
C GLU A 307 -10.45 5.50 -19.12
N ALA A 308 -11.36 4.96 -18.31
CA ALA A 308 -12.76 5.35 -18.20
C ALA A 308 -13.21 5.15 -16.75
N PRO A 309 -14.34 5.75 -16.31
CA PRO A 309 -14.89 5.52 -14.99
C PRO A 309 -15.00 4.01 -14.69
N ALA A 310 -14.48 3.60 -13.54
CA ALA A 310 -14.44 2.18 -13.17
C ALA A 310 -15.86 1.61 -13.10
N GLY A 311 -16.09 0.49 -13.79
CA GLY A 311 -17.35 -0.23 -13.71
C GLY A 311 -17.41 -1.10 -12.46
N LYS A 312 -18.60 -1.60 -12.11
CA LYS A 312 -18.81 -2.49 -10.94
C LYS A 312 -17.87 -3.71 -10.91
N SER A 313 -17.50 -4.25 -12.07
CA SER A 313 -16.74 -5.50 -12.18
C SER A 313 -15.47 -5.44 -13.01
N LYS A 314 -15.23 -4.35 -13.75
CA LYS A 314 -14.08 -4.23 -14.67
C LYS A 314 -13.55 -2.80 -14.67
N VAL A 315 -12.24 -2.67 -14.79
CA VAL A 315 -11.55 -1.39 -15.01
C VAL A 315 -10.34 -1.61 -15.91
N ALA A 316 -10.06 -0.65 -16.78
CA ALA A 316 -8.83 -0.54 -17.53
C ALA A 316 -8.04 0.64 -16.96
N LEU A 317 -6.81 0.36 -16.51
CA LEU A 317 -5.94 1.34 -15.87
C LEU A 317 -4.78 1.65 -16.81
N THR A 318 -4.48 2.93 -17.00
CA THR A 318 -3.30 3.38 -17.72
C THR A 318 -2.06 3.19 -16.85
N LEU A 319 -1.09 2.45 -17.38
CA LEU A 319 0.18 2.14 -16.75
C LEU A 319 1.28 3.05 -17.34
N PRO A 320 1.86 3.96 -16.53
CA PRO A 320 2.92 4.86 -17.01
C PRO A 320 4.28 4.15 -17.12
N ASP A 321 5.24 4.79 -17.80
CA ASP A 321 6.63 4.30 -17.94
C ASP A 321 7.38 4.12 -16.61
N SER A 322 6.98 4.90 -15.60
CA SER A 322 7.54 4.86 -14.25
C SER A 322 6.99 3.72 -13.39
N ALA A 323 6.08 2.90 -13.92
CA ALA A 323 5.47 1.81 -13.17
C ALA A 323 6.52 0.81 -12.66
N PRO A 324 6.53 0.52 -11.34
CA PRO A 324 7.45 -0.46 -10.77
C PRO A 324 7.03 -1.89 -11.12
N THR A 325 8.00 -2.80 -11.19
CA THR A 325 7.73 -4.25 -11.32
C THR A 325 7.65 -4.93 -9.96
N ASP A 326 6.98 -6.08 -9.92
CA ASP A 326 6.83 -6.97 -8.75
C ASP A 326 6.12 -6.33 -7.55
N GLN A 327 5.18 -5.43 -7.82
CA GLN A 327 4.35 -4.77 -6.82
C GLN A 327 2.90 -5.24 -6.90
N PRO A 328 2.18 -5.35 -5.77
CA PRO A 328 0.74 -5.60 -5.79
C PRO A 328 -0.01 -4.38 -6.31
N LEU A 329 -1.09 -4.63 -7.03
CA LEU A 329 -2.06 -3.59 -7.36
C LEU A 329 -2.90 -3.30 -6.13
N VAL A 330 -2.93 -2.04 -5.72
CA VAL A 330 -3.68 -1.56 -4.57
C VAL A 330 -4.86 -0.73 -5.05
N ALA A 331 -6.06 -1.11 -4.61
CA ALA A 331 -7.28 -0.34 -4.76
C ALA A 331 -7.63 0.31 -3.42
N VAL A 332 -7.82 1.63 -3.40
CA VAL A 332 -8.18 2.37 -2.19
C VAL A 332 -9.65 2.76 -2.24
N SER A 333 -10.42 2.38 -1.23
CA SER A 333 -11.82 2.78 -1.06
C SER A 333 -12.07 3.20 0.38
N GLN A 334 -12.71 4.36 0.57
CA GLN A 334 -12.96 4.96 1.89
C GLN A 334 -11.70 4.99 2.78
N GLY A 335 -10.54 5.31 2.20
CA GLY A 335 -9.26 5.36 2.92
C GLY A 335 -8.64 4.00 3.28
N ARG A 336 -9.29 2.87 2.96
CA ARG A 336 -8.77 1.52 3.19
C ARG A 336 -8.17 0.92 1.92
N GLU A 337 -7.05 0.22 2.08
CA GLU A 337 -6.32 -0.41 0.98
C GLU A 337 -6.74 -1.88 0.78
N PHE A 338 -6.94 -2.25 -0.48
CA PHE A 338 -7.27 -3.60 -0.92
C PHE A 338 -6.27 -4.04 -1.99
N ALA A 339 -5.31 -4.88 -1.60
CA ALA A 339 -4.23 -5.33 -2.46
C ALA A 339 -4.59 -6.60 -3.25
N SER A 340 -4.00 -6.75 -4.44
CA SER A 340 -4.04 -7.99 -5.21
C SER A 340 -3.30 -9.11 -4.48
N LYS A 341 -3.81 -10.34 -4.58
CA LYS A 341 -3.19 -11.52 -3.93
C LYS A 341 -1.77 -11.81 -4.41
N LYS A 342 -1.45 -11.42 -5.64
CA LYS A 342 -0.14 -11.63 -6.27
C LYS A 342 0.38 -10.30 -6.81
N PRO A 343 1.70 -10.09 -6.80
CA PRO A 343 2.32 -8.94 -7.45
C PRO A 343 2.17 -9.03 -8.97
N ILE A 344 2.31 -7.88 -9.62
CA ILE A 344 2.30 -7.74 -11.09
C ILE A 344 3.74 -7.52 -11.56
N ALA A 345 4.19 -8.35 -12.50
CA ALA A 345 5.42 -8.11 -13.22
C ALA A 345 5.17 -7.11 -14.36
N VAL A 346 5.84 -5.96 -14.30
CA VAL A 346 5.78 -4.95 -15.37
C VAL A 346 6.96 -5.18 -16.30
N VAL A 347 6.67 -5.63 -17.51
CA VAL A 347 7.69 -5.91 -18.52
C VAL A 347 7.74 -4.73 -19.48
N LYS A 348 8.85 -4.00 -19.44
CA LYS A 348 9.10 -2.93 -20.40
C LYS A 348 9.53 -3.50 -21.75
N THR A 349 9.11 -2.86 -22.83
CA THR A 349 9.55 -3.26 -24.18
C THR A 349 11.03 -2.90 -24.38
N PRO A 350 11.88 -3.87 -24.74
CA PRO A 350 13.30 -3.59 -24.97
C PRO A 350 13.45 -2.69 -26.21
N VAL A 351 14.31 -1.66 -26.12
CA VAL A 351 14.61 -0.77 -27.24
C VAL A 351 16.05 -0.99 -27.66
N VAL A 352 16.26 -1.30 -28.93
CA VAL A 352 17.61 -1.42 -29.50
C VAL A 352 17.95 -0.11 -30.20
N GLU A 353 19.11 0.45 -29.86
CA GLU A 353 19.54 1.76 -30.35
C GLU A 353 20.71 1.66 -31.33
N ALA A 354 21.60 0.68 -31.14
CA ALA A 354 22.71 0.43 -32.04
C ALA A 354 23.14 -1.05 -32.00
N MET A 355 23.69 -1.52 -33.11
CA MET A 355 24.40 -2.80 -33.19
C MET A 355 25.74 -2.55 -33.87
N SER A 356 26.80 -2.99 -33.21
CA SER A 356 28.17 -2.94 -33.73
C SER A 356 28.78 -4.34 -33.76
N TYR A 357 29.63 -4.60 -34.75
CA TYR A 357 30.42 -5.84 -34.80
C TYR A 357 31.80 -5.61 -35.43
N TRP A 358 32.72 -6.52 -35.14
CA TRP A 358 34.11 -6.53 -35.61
C TRP A 358 34.57 -7.96 -35.89
N PRO A 359 35.69 -8.16 -36.60
CA PRO A 359 36.23 -9.50 -36.86
C PRO A 359 36.45 -10.27 -35.56
N GLY A 360 35.99 -11.53 -35.53
CA GLY A 360 36.21 -12.42 -34.38
C GLY A 360 37.68 -12.84 -34.23
N PRO A 361 38.03 -13.47 -33.10
CA PRO A 361 39.37 -14.01 -32.88
C PRO A 361 39.77 -14.96 -34.01
N GLU A 362 41.05 -14.90 -34.40
CA GLU A 362 41.61 -15.67 -35.53
C GLU A 362 40.93 -15.43 -36.89
N GLY A 363 40.18 -14.33 -37.05
CA GLY A 363 39.46 -14.01 -38.28
C GLY A 363 38.23 -14.89 -38.54
N LYS A 364 37.76 -15.64 -37.54
CA LYS A 364 36.58 -16.51 -37.66
C LYS A 364 35.33 -15.77 -37.21
N GLY A 365 34.39 -15.59 -38.14
CA GLY A 365 33.10 -14.96 -37.85
C GLY A 365 33.22 -13.50 -37.40
N VAL A 366 32.21 -13.02 -36.67
CA VAL A 366 32.19 -11.68 -36.07
C VAL A 366 31.77 -11.74 -34.62
N GLU A 367 32.36 -10.89 -33.81
CA GLU A 367 31.89 -10.59 -32.46
C GLU A 367 31.29 -9.20 -32.44
N GLY A 368 30.36 -8.95 -31.54
CA GLY A 368 29.74 -7.64 -31.49
C GLY A 368 28.96 -7.36 -30.22
N GLU A 369 28.39 -6.16 -30.22
CA GLU A 369 27.66 -5.57 -29.13
C GLU A 369 26.37 -4.94 -29.66
N ILE A 370 25.30 -5.12 -28.89
CA ILE A 370 24.02 -4.44 -29.08
C ILE A 370 23.84 -3.49 -27.91
N ARG A 371 23.60 -2.22 -28.22
CA ARG A 371 23.27 -1.18 -27.25
C ARG A 371 21.79 -0.84 -27.30
N GLY A 372 21.23 -0.55 -26.14
CA GLY A 372 19.82 -0.25 -26.03
C GLY A 372 19.41 0.22 -24.65
N ARG A 373 18.10 0.15 -24.41
CA ARG A 373 17.48 0.40 -23.11
C ARG A 373 16.51 -0.70 -22.77
N GLU A 374 16.29 -0.88 -21.47
CA GLU A 374 15.36 -1.88 -20.92
C GLU A 374 15.70 -3.31 -21.38
N LEU A 375 17.00 -3.58 -21.57
CA LEU A 375 17.51 -4.91 -21.87
C LEU A 375 17.58 -5.73 -20.57
N THR A 376 17.33 -7.02 -20.68
CA THR A 376 17.36 -7.98 -19.57
C THR A 376 17.98 -9.29 -20.04
N ASP A 377 18.38 -10.14 -19.10
CA ASP A 377 18.79 -11.54 -19.34
C ASP A 377 17.71 -12.38 -20.06
N LYS A 378 16.44 -11.98 -19.94
CA LYS A 378 15.29 -12.57 -20.64
C LYS A 378 15.05 -12.00 -22.03
N THR A 379 15.77 -10.95 -22.43
CA THR A 379 15.64 -10.37 -23.78
C THR A 379 16.17 -11.36 -24.81
N ARG A 380 15.47 -11.47 -25.94
CA ARG A 380 15.84 -12.32 -27.07
C ARG A 380 15.93 -11.47 -28.33
N PHE A 381 16.95 -11.75 -29.13
CA PHE A 381 17.26 -10.99 -30.34
C PHE A 381 17.11 -11.85 -31.58
N THR A 382 16.58 -11.27 -32.65
CA THR A 382 16.56 -11.88 -33.98
C THR A 382 17.10 -10.89 -35.01
N LEU A 383 17.97 -11.36 -35.90
CA LEU A 383 18.49 -10.59 -37.03
C LEU A 383 18.02 -11.22 -38.34
N ALA A 384 17.34 -10.44 -39.18
CA ALA A 384 16.67 -10.93 -40.39
C ALA A 384 15.78 -12.17 -40.10
N GLY A 385 15.05 -12.14 -38.99
CA GLY A 385 14.17 -13.21 -38.53
C GLY A 385 14.85 -14.42 -37.89
N LYS A 386 16.19 -14.49 -37.87
CA LYS A 386 16.94 -15.60 -37.25
C LYS A 386 17.35 -15.26 -35.82
N SER A 387 17.10 -16.17 -34.89
CA SER A 387 17.51 -16.02 -33.48
C SER A 387 19.02 -15.93 -33.33
N MET A 388 19.47 -14.99 -32.50
CA MET A 388 20.87 -14.78 -32.16
C MET A 388 21.17 -15.28 -30.76
N LYS A 389 22.32 -15.94 -30.59
CA LYS A 389 22.87 -16.22 -29.25
C LYS A 389 23.53 -14.95 -28.74
N THR A 390 23.12 -14.53 -27.55
CA THR A 390 23.54 -13.28 -26.92
C THR A 390 23.90 -13.52 -25.47
N SER A 391 24.80 -12.71 -24.93
CA SER A 391 25.23 -12.71 -23.54
C SER A 391 24.88 -11.36 -22.93
N PHE A 392 24.04 -11.37 -21.89
CA PHE A 392 23.65 -10.16 -21.18
C PHE A 392 24.83 -9.61 -20.38
N VAL A 393 25.11 -8.32 -20.53
CA VAL A 393 26.15 -7.61 -19.75
C VAL A 393 25.47 -6.73 -18.71
N ASP A 394 24.64 -5.80 -19.17
CA ASP A 394 23.88 -4.87 -18.33
C ASP A 394 22.63 -4.38 -19.08
N PRO A 395 21.71 -3.62 -18.44
CA PRO A 395 20.45 -3.18 -19.06
C PRO A 395 20.59 -2.29 -20.30
N THR A 396 21.81 -1.82 -20.60
CA THR A 396 22.13 -1.02 -21.78
C THR A 396 22.94 -1.77 -22.83
N LYS A 397 23.46 -2.97 -22.50
CA LYS A 397 24.47 -3.67 -23.29
C LYS A 397 24.33 -5.18 -23.30
N VAL A 398 24.43 -5.75 -24.49
CA VAL A 398 24.45 -7.20 -24.74
C VAL A 398 25.55 -7.52 -25.75
N THR A 399 26.28 -8.61 -25.56
CA THR A 399 27.29 -9.07 -26.52
C THR A 399 26.81 -10.28 -27.31
N PHE A 400 27.38 -10.51 -28.49
CA PHE A 400 27.08 -11.66 -29.33
C PHE A 400 28.29 -12.11 -30.15
N ALA A 401 28.20 -13.33 -30.66
CA ALA A 401 29.11 -13.86 -31.66
C ALA A 401 28.31 -14.53 -32.79
N LEU A 402 28.67 -14.25 -34.04
CA LEU A 402 28.09 -14.86 -35.23
C LEU A 402 29.15 -15.59 -36.02
N THR A 403 28.80 -16.74 -36.57
CA THR A 403 29.72 -17.55 -37.40
C THR A 403 30.00 -16.92 -38.76
N LYS A 404 29.12 -16.02 -39.23
CA LYS A 404 29.28 -15.25 -40.47
C LYS A 404 28.87 -13.80 -40.19
N ALA A 405 29.53 -12.87 -40.86
CA ALA A 405 29.13 -11.48 -40.85
C ALA A 405 27.69 -11.31 -41.37
N PRO A 406 26.96 -10.28 -40.91
CA PRO A 406 25.70 -9.85 -41.53
C PRO A 406 25.85 -9.69 -43.04
N LYS A 407 24.77 -9.97 -43.78
CA LYS A 407 24.78 -9.84 -45.25
C LYS A 407 24.89 -8.36 -45.61
N ALA A 408 25.56 -8.04 -46.72
CA ALA A 408 25.64 -6.69 -47.26
C ALA A 408 24.28 -6.21 -47.83
N ALA A 409 23.31 -6.03 -46.93
CA ALA A 409 21.95 -5.57 -47.19
C ALA A 409 21.36 -5.05 -45.87
N GLU A 410 20.26 -4.31 -45.96
CA GLU A 410 19.50 -3.90 -44.78
C GLU A 410 18.81 -5.11 -44.14
N GLN A 411 18.97 -5.24 -42.82
CA GLN A 411 18.42 -6.33 -42.03
C GLN A 411 17.73 -5.77 -40.78
N ALA A 412 16.52 -6.25 -40.50
CA ALA A 412 15.84 -5.91 -39.26
C ALA A 412 16.46 -6.68 -38.07
N LEU A 413 17.01 -5.94 -37.11
CA LEU A 413 17.34 -6.42 -35.78
C LEU A 413 16.16 -6.15 -34.85
N GLN A 414 15.73 -7.17 -34.14
CA GLN A 414 14.53 -7.13 -33.33
C GLN A 414 14.80 -7.69 -31.95
N ALA A 415 14.45 -6.94 -30.92
CA ALA A 415 14.44 -7.40 -29.53
C ALA A 415 13.01 -7.71 -29.05
N LYS A 416 12.88 -8.71 -28.19
CA LYS A 416 11.66 -9.01 -27.43
C LYS A 416 11.97 -9.52 -26.03
N THR A 417 11.11 -9.19 -25.06
CA THR A 417 11.14 -9.74 -23.70
C THR A 417 9.80 -10.44 -23.46
N GLY A 418 9.82 -11.76 -23.33
CA GLY A 418 8.60 -12.57 -23.32
C GLY A 418 7.79 -12.37 -24.61
N LYS A 419 6.55 -11.87 -24.48
CA LYS A 419 5.66 -11.54 -25.60
C LYS A 419 5.78 -10.09 -26.09
N TYR A 420 6.53 -9.24 -25.40
CA TYR A 420 6.63 -7.81 -25.69
C TYR A 420 7.77 -7.53 -26.67
N LYS A 421 7.42 -7.05 -27.86
CA LYS A 421 8.34 -6.82 -28.98
C LYS A 421 8.63 -5.33 -29.10
N GLY A 422 9.91 -4.96 -29.07
CA GLY A 422 10.35 -3.57 -29.26
C GLY A 422 10.24 -3.11 -30.72
N PRO A 423 10.62 -1.86 -31.03
CA PRO A 423 10.84 -1.44 -32.41
C PRO A 423 11.99 -2.23 -33.05
N ALA A 424 11.92 -2.45 -34.35
CA ALA A 424 13.03 -3.04 -35.11
C ALA A 424 14.06 -1.95 -35.43
N LEU A 425 15.34 -2.26 -35.25
CA LEU A 425 16.46 -1.44 -35.72
C LEU A 425 16.90 -1.96 -37.09
N THR A 426 17.02 -1.07 -38.08
CA THR A 426 17.63 -1.42 -39.37
C THR A 426 19.14 -1.46 -39.23
N VAL A 427 19.74 -2.62 -39.55
CA VAL A 427 21.18 -2.85 -39.56
C VAL A 427 21.62 -2.99 -41.02
N ASP A 428 22.51 -2.10 -41.45
CA ASP A 428 23.13 -2.19 -42.77
C ASP A 428 24.41 -3.02 -42.70
N GLY A 429 24.37 -4.25 -43.19
CA GLY A 429 25.58 -5.09 -43.20
C GLY A 429 26.66 -4.62 -44.18
N ALA A 430 26.34 -3.73 -45.13
CA ALA A 430 27.34 -3.11 -46.01
C ALA A 430 28.19 -2.07 -45.28
N ALA A 431 27.74 -1.61 -44.10
CA ALA A 431 28.51 -0.72 -43.24
C ALA A 431 29.60 -1.44 -42.42
N GLU A 432 29.82 -2.74 -42.62
CA GLU A 432 30.90 -3.53 -42.00
C GLU A 432 31.00 -3.41 -40.47
N GLY A 433 29.84 -3.30 -39.80
CA GLY A 433 29.77 -3.22 -38.33
C GLY A 433 29.54 -1.83 -37.78
N TYR A 434 29.66 -0.80 -38.61
CA TYR A 434 29.30 0.56 -38.22
C TYR A 434 27.79 0.84 -38.40
N SER A 435 27.29 1.80 -37.66
CA SER A 435 25.88 2.23 -37.65
C SER A 435 25.49 2.99 -38.93
N ALA A 436 26.47 3.55 -39.63
CA ALA A 436 26.30 4.23 -40.90
C ALA A 436 27.45 3.91 -41.86
N GLY A 437 27.09 3.43 -43.06
CA GLY A 437 28.04 3.23 -44.16
C GLY A 437 28.52 4.56 -44.76
N PRO A 438 29.56 4.54 -45.62
CA PRO A 438 30.19 5.75 -46.17
C PRO A 438 29.23 6.72 -46.89
N ALA A 439 28.28 6.20 -47.68
CA ALA A 439 27.29 7.02 -48.38
C ALA A 439 26.40 7.81 -47.42
N ARG A 440 25.93 7.13 -46.36
CA ARG A 440 25.04 7.70 -45.34
C ARG A 440 25.72 8.77 -44.48
N LEU A 441 27.05 8.75 -44.34
CA LEU A 441 27.77 9.80 -43.61
C LEU A 441 27.60 11.19 -44.23
N GLY A 442 27.54 11.28 -45.56
CA GLY A 442 27.26 12.53 -46.26
C GLY A 442 25.84 13.05 -46.00
N GLU A 443 24.86 12.15 -46.00
CA GLU A 443 23.45 12.46 -45.73
C GLU A 443 23.25 12.94 -44.29
N ILE A 444 23.84 12.23 -43.32
CA ILE A 444 23.79 12.62 -41.90
C ILE A 444 24.39 14.01 -41.72
N LEU A 445 25.54 14.29 -42.34
CA LEU A 445 26.20 15.58 -42.27
C LEU A 445 25.35 16.69 -42.90
N ALA A 446 24.75 16.45 -44.06
CA ALA A 446 23.85 17.38 -44.73
C ALA A 446 22.58 17.65 -43.90
N ALA A 447 22.10 16.65 -43.15
CA ALA A 447 21.00 16.76 -42.20
C ALA A 447 21.42 17.36 -40.84
N GLY A 448 22.63 17.92 -40.71
CA GLY A 448 23.11 18.55 -39.48
C GLY A 448 23.35 17.56 -38.33
N GLY A 449 23.62 16.29 -38.65
CA GLY A 449 23.83 15.22 -37.67
C GLY A 449 22.56 14.49 -37.24
N SER A 450 21.40 14.82 -37.81
CA SER A 450 20.14 14.14 -37.50
C SER A 450 20.19 12.64 -37.81
N GLY A 451 19.62 11.82 -36.93
CA GLY A 451 19.58 10.36 -37.08
C GLY A 451 20.86 9.62 -36.65
N TYR A 452 21.89 10.33 -36.18
CA TYR A 452 23.09 9.72 -35.60
C TYR A 452 23.12 9.86 -34.07
N THR A 453 22.58 8.86 -33.39
CA THR A 453 22.37 8.86 -31.94
C THR A 453 23.67 8.68 -31.16
N LEU A 454 23.69 9.10 -29.89
CA LEU A 454 24.82 8.82 -28.98
C LEU A 454 25.21 7.34 -28.96
N ALA A 455 24.24 6.43 -28.84
CA ALA A 455 24.48 4.99 -28.84
C ALA A 455 25.14 4.48 -30.14
N ALA A 456 24.75 5.03 -31.30
CA ALA A 456 25.35 4.72 -32.59
C ALA A 456 26.80 5.25 -32.70
N ILE A 457 27.05 6.45 -32.20
CA ILE A 457 28.40 7.06 -32.19
C ILE A 457 29.34 6.27 -31.29
N ASP A 458 28.91 5.92 -30.09
CA ASP A 458 29.71 5.10 -29.20
C ASP A 458 29.94 3.71 -29.79
N ALA A 459 28.97 3.17 -30.54
CA ALA A 459 29.07 1.84 -31.15
C ALA A 459 30.13 1.86 -32.26
N ASP A 460 30.10 2.90 -33.09
CA ASP A 460 31.07 3.13 -34.16
C ASP A 460 32.48 3.35 -33.60
N LEU A 461 32.59 4.03 -32.46
CA LEU A 461 33.85 4.22 -31.73
C LEU A 461 34.46 2.88 -31.30
N GLU A 462 33.65 1.95 -30.81
CA GLU A 462 34.10 0.62 -30.43
C GLU A 462 34.55 -0.19 -31.65
N VAL A 463 33.80 -0.14 -32.76
CA VAL A 463 34.19 -0.81 -34.01
C VAL A 463 35.55 -0.29 -34.46
N SER A 464 35.72 1.03 -34.52
CA SER A 464 36.96 1.66 -34.97
C SER A 464 38.18 1.29 -34.11
N ARG A 465 38.00 1.17 -32.79
CA ARG A 465 39.06 0.77 -31.85
C ARG A 465 39.47 -0.69 -32.00
N ARG A 466 38.56 -1.56 -32.41
CA ARG A 466 38.78 -3.01 -32.55
C ARG A 466 39.22 -3.46 -33.94
N GLN A 467 39.34 -2.53 -34.88
CA GLN A 467 39.86 -2.83 -36.22
C GLN A 467 41.30 -3.37 -36.14
N PRO A 468 41.60 -4.51 -36.77
CA PRO A 468 42.93 -5.10 -36.75
C PRO A 468 43.94 -4.25 -37.55
N GLY A 469 45.24 -4.41 -37.26
CA GLY A 469 46.32 -3.80 -38.05
C GLY A 469 46.53 -2.30 -37.82
N ARG A 470 45.94 -1.72 -36.76
CA ARG A 470 46.00 -0.27 -36.46
C ARG A 470 47.14 0.18 -35.55
N GLY A 471 48.09 -0.70 -35.24
CA GLY A 471 49.28 -0.34 -34.45
C GLY A 471 50.31 0.44 -35.27
N THR A 472 51.12 1.27 -34.59
CA THR A 472 52.18 2.09 -35.22
C THR A 472 53.15 1.26 -36.06
N GLU A 473 53.72 0.18 -35.51
CA GLU A 473 54.70 -0.64 -36.26
C GLU A 473 54.08 -1.40 -37.45
N PRO A 474 52.92 -2.07 -37.30
CA PRO A 474 52.21 -2.65 -38.44
C PRO A 474 51.93 -1.65 -39.58
N LEU A 475 51.49 -0.43 -39.26
CA LEU A 475 51.19 0.59 -40.28
C LEU A 475 52.44 1.11 -40.97
N LYS A 476 53.54 1.34 -40.23
CA LYS A 476 54.84 1.69 -40.82
C LYS A 476 55.40 0.58 -41.69
N ALA A 477 55.29 -0.67 -41.25
CA ALA A 477 55.70 -1.84 -42.02
C ALA A 477 54.89 -1.97 -43.33
N LEU A 478 53.57 -1.77 -43.27
CA LEU A 478 52.71 -1.75 -44.44
C LEU A 478 53.11 -0.64 -45.42
N GLY A 479 53.38 0.56 -44.92
CA GLY A 479 53.90 1.67 -45.72
C GLY A 479 55.22 1.32 -46.42
N ARG A 480 56.18 0.73 -45.69
CA ARG A 480 57.50 0.32 -46.23
C ARG A 480 57.39 -0.75 -47.30
N ALA A 481 56.40 -1.64 -47.20
CA ALA A 481 56.18 -2.73 -48.15
C ALA A 481 55.61 -2.26 -49.51
N ALA A 482 55.14 -1.01 -49.61
CA ALA A 482 54.50 -0.46 -50.82
C ALA A 482 55.50 -0.04 -51.92
N THR A 483 56.26 -1.02 -52.43
CA THR A 483 57.26 -0.83 -53.50
C THR A 483 56.69 -1.03 -54.91
N GLY A 484 55.44 -1.50 -55.04
CA GLY A 484 54.73 -1.69 -56.31
C GLY A 484 53.20 -1.49 -56.20
N PRO A 485 52.43 -1.63 -57.30
CA PRO A 485 51.01 -1.29 -57.37
C PRO A 485 50.12 -2.05 -56.36
N GLU A 486 50.40 -3.33 -56.10
CA GLU A 486 49.64 -4.14 -55.13
C GLU A 486 49.85 -3.64 -53.69
N GLY A 487 51.11 -3.42 -53.28
CA GLY A 487 51.41 -2.85 -51.97
C GLY A 487 50.89 -1.41 -51.79
N GLN A 488 50.82 -0.63 -52.87
CA GLN A 488 50.16 0.68 -52.86
C GLN A 488 48.65 0.57 -52.70
N ALA A 489 48.02 -0.43 -53.30
CA ALA A 489 46.60 -0.71 -53.12
C ALA A 489 46.28 -1.14 -51.67
N ASP A 490 47.15 -1.93 -51.04
CA ASP A 490 47.01 -2.33 -49.63
C ASP A 490 47.14 -1.12 -48.68
N VAL A 491 48.11 -0.25 -48.92
CA VAL A 491 48.26 1.01 -48.20
C VAL A 491 47.06 1.93 -48.44
N ALA A 492 46.57 2.04 -49.67
CA ALA A 492 45.38 2.82 -49.98
C ALA A 492 44.14 2.27 -49.29
N ALA A 493 43.97 0.94 -49.23
CA ALA A 493 42.86 0.31 -48.53
C ALA A 493 42.91 0.57 -47.01
N ALA A 494 44.09 0.42 -46.39
CA ALA A 494 44.28 0.72 -44.97
C ALA A 494 44.08 2.22 -44.68
N GLY A 495 44.67 3.09 -45.49
CA GLY A 495 44.53 4.54 -45.40
C GLY A 495 43.08 4.98 -45.56
N ARG A 496 42.36 4.43 -46.54
CA ARG A 496 40.95 4.76 -46.79
C ARG A 496 40.06 4.36 -45.62
N ARG A 497 40.31 3.22 -44.99
CA ARG A 497 39.61 2.82 -43.75
C ARG A 497 39.83 3.80 -42.61
N ILE A 498 41.07 4.24 -42.39
CA ILE A 498 41.38 5.21 -41.33
C ILE A 498 40.77 6.59 -41.67
N ALA A 499 40.84 7.02 -42.92
CA ALA A 499 40.27 8.29 -43.38
C ALA A 499 38.73 8.30 -43.31
N LEU A 500 38.06 7.20 -43.64
CA LEU A 500 36.61 7.05 -43.48
C LEU A 500 36.20 7.12 -42.01
N ASP A 501 36.97 6.51 -41.10
CA ASP A 501 36.72 6.65 -39.68
C ASP A 501 36.93 8.10 -39.20
N LEU A 502 37.97 8.78 -39.69
CA LEU A 502 38.20 10.19 -39.40
C LEU A 502 37.00 11.06 -39.82
N ARG A 503 36.48 10.83 -41.03
CA ARG A 503 35.26 11.48 -41.52
C ARG A 503 34.06 11.13 -40.64
N ARG A 504 33.87 9.85 -40.29
CA ARG A 504 32.77 9.38 -39.45
C ARG A 504 32.74 10.08 -38.09
N PHE A 505 33.87 10.15 -37.40
CA PHE A 505 33.94 10.82 -36.11
C PHE A 505 33.82 12.34 -36.22
N THR A 506 34.19 12.93 -37.36
CA THR A 506 33.88 14.35 -37.61
C THR A 506 32.37 14.58 -37.73
N VAL A 507 31.65 13.73 -38.48
CA VAL A 507 30.18 13.76 -38.57
C VAL A 507 29.54 13.49 -37.20
N ALA A 508 30.10 12.57 -36.42
CA ALA A 508 29.66 12.30 -35.06
C ALA A 508 29.76 13.53 -34.15
N GLN A 509 30.82 14.33 -34.25
CA GLN A 509 30.95 15.56 -33.46
C GLN A 509 29.86 16.59 -33.80
N VAL A 510 29.49 16.72 -35.09
CA VAL A 510 28.35 17.56 -35.50
C VAL A 510 27.06 17.06 -34.82
N ALA A 511 26.80 15.76 -34.89
CA ALA A 511 25.59 15.15 -34.32
C ALA A 511 25.52 15.27 -32.78
N LEU A 512 26.64 15.08 -32.08
CA LEU A 512 26.72 15.26 -30.63
C LEU A 512 26.41 16.69 -30.22
N CYS A 513 27.02 17.67 -30.88
CA CYS A 513 26.76 19.08 -30.60
C CYS A 513 25.33 19.51 -30.97
N ALA A 514 24.76 18.94 -32.04
CA ALA A 514 23.37 19.18 -32.41
C ALA A 514 22.37 18.67 -31.34
N GLN A 515 22.69 17.57 -30.66
CA GLN A 515 21.89 17.00 -29.57
C GLN A 515 22.00 17.78 -28.25
N MET A 516 22.98 18.67 -28.10
CA MET A 516 23.17 19.44 -26.87
C MET A 516 22.15 20.58 -26.73
N THR A 517 21.71 20.78 -25.49
CA THR A 517 20.88 21.94 -25.12
C THR A 517 21.72 23.21 -25.09
N ALA A 518 21.19 24.31 -25.63
CA ALA A 518 21.86 25.62 -25.58
C ALA A 518 21.56 26.32 -24.25
N GLY A 519 22.56 26.95 -23.65
CA GLY A 519 22.36 27.80 -22.48
C GLY A 519 23.59 27.88 -21.58
N LYS A 520 23.43 28.39 -20.35
CA LYS A 520 24.48 28.68 -19.37
C LYS A 520 24.14 28.30 -17.92
N THR A 521 23.23 27.35 -17.70
CA THR A 521 22.86 26.89 -16.34
C THR A 521 23.55 25.58 -15.94
N PRO A 522 23.73 25.30 -14.62
CA PRO A 522 24.22 24.01 -14.14
C PRO A 522 23.35 22.83 -14.59
N ALA A 523 22.02 22.99 -14.62
CA ALA A 523 21.09 21.95 -15.09
C ALA A 523 21.31 21.58 -16.57
N GLN A 524 21.64 22.57 -17.40
CA GLN A 524 22.00 22.33 -18.81
C GLN A 524 23.37 21.65 -18.94
N ALA A 525 24.32 21.97 -18.05
CA ALA A 525 25.62 21.31 -18.03
C ALA A 525 25.49 19.82 -17.66
N GLU A 526 24.64 19.49 -16.69
CA GLU A 526 24.34 18.12 -16.30
C GLU A 526 23.64 17.35 -17.44
N ALA A 527 22.64 17.96 -18.08
CA ALA A 527 21.95 17.35 -19.22
C ALA A 527 22.87 17.06 -20.42
N ASN A 528 23.92 17.86 -20.63
CA ASN A 528 24.87 17.68 -21.73
C ASN A 528 26.09 16.80 -21.38
N ALA A 529 26.21 16.29 -20.14
CA ALA A 529 27.42 15.61 -19.65
C ALA A 529 27.82 14.40 -20.51
N ALA A 530 26.89 13.46 -20.76
CA ALA A 530 27.17 12.26 -21.56
C ALA A 530 27.57 12.59 -23.01
N LEU A 531 26.90 13.58 -23.62
CA LEU A 531 27.25 14.07 -24.96
C LEU A 531 28.64 14.71 -24.99
N GLY A 532 29.02 15.44 -23.93
CA GLY A 532 30.34 16.04 -23.77
C GLY A 532 31.45 14.99 -23.59
N ASP A 533 31.18 13.91 -22.87
CA ASP A 533 32.10 12.79 -22.68
C ASP A 533 32.35 12.06 -24.01
N ALA A 534 31.29 11.77 -24.76
CA ALA A 534 31.37 11.18 -26.08
C ALA A 534 32.11 12.09 -27.08
N LEU A 535 31.90 13.42 -26.99
CA LEU A 535 32.61 14.39 -27.81
C LEU A 535 34.12 14.34 -27.56
N ARG A 536 34.55 14.28 -26.29
CA ARG A 536 35.96 14.16 -25.90
C ARG A 536 36.55 12.81 -26.33
N ALA A 537 35.80 11.73 -26.16
CA ALA A 537 36.23 10.39 -26.59
C ALA A 537 36.42 10.32 -28.12
N SER A 538 35.50 10.91 -28.88
CA SER A 538 35.58 11.07 -30.33
C SER A 538 36.80 11.89 -30.74
N GLN A 539 37.04 13.04 -30.09
CA GLN A 539 38.19 13.89 -30.38
C GLN A 539 39.53 13.20 -30.13
N LYS A 540 39.68 12.54 -28.97
CA LYS A 540 40.88 11.77 -28.64
C LYS A 540 41.12 10.66 -29.66
N HIS A 541 40.05 10.02 -30.12
CA HIS A 541 40.14 8.96 -31.12
C HIS A 541 40.51 9.50 -32.51
N MET A 542 39.98 10.64 -32.92
CA MET A 542 40.39 11.30 -34.17
C MET A 542 41.87 11.66 -34.18
N LEU A 543 42.43 12.15 -33.07
CA LEU A 543 43.86 12.42 -32.96
C LEU A 543 44.70 11.14 -33.11
N ALA A 544 44.23 10.01 -32.56
CA ALA A 544 44.86 8.71 -32.76
C ALA A 544 44.80 8.24 -34.22
N LEU A 545 43.64 8.40 -34.90
CA LEU A 545 43.48 8.09 -36.32
C LEU A 545 44.40 8.93 -37.21
N ALA A 546 44.54 10.23 -36.91
CA ALA A 546 45.48 11.11 -37.61
C ALA A 546 46.94 10.66 -37.39
N GLY A 547 47.28 10.21 -36.19
CA GLY A 547 48.59 9.59 -35.90
C GLY A 547 48.83 8.32 -36.71
N GLN A 548 47.83 7.44 -36.83
CA GLN A 548 47.90 6.21 -37.62
C GLN A 548 48.10 6.49 -39.11
N LEU A 549 47.39 7.48 -39.66
CA LEU A 549 47.64 7.94 -41.03
C LEU A 549 49.07 8.46 -41.18
N ARG A 550 49.58 9.27 -40.23
CA ARG A 550 50.98 9.74 -40.26
C ARG A 550 51.97 8.58 -40.23
N ASP A 551 51.74 7.57 -39.40
CA ASP A 551 52.58 6.37 -39.33
C ASP A 551 52.59 5.63 -40.68
N LEU A 552 51.43 5.47 -41.31
CA LEU A 552 51.28 4.89 -42.65
C LEU A 552 52.05 5.70 -43.72
N TRP A 553 51.88 7.04 -43.71
CA TRP A 553 52.57 7.95 -44.64
C TRP A 553 54.09 7.95 -44.43
N SER A 554 54.56 7.82 -43.19
CA SER A 554 56.01 7.81 -42.88
C SER A 554 56.74 6.57 -43.39
N GLY A 555 56.02 5.46 -43.57
CA GLY A 555 56.59 4.23 -44.12
C GLY A 555 56.68 4.23 -45.65
N LEU A 556 55.87 5.04 -46.33
CA LEU A 556 55.76 5.02 -47.79
C LEU A 556 57.05 5.49 -48.49
N PRO A 557 57.57 4.73 -49.46
CA PRO A 557 58.70 5.16 -50.27
C PRO A 557 58.39 6.46 -51.02
N LEU A 558 59.37 7.36 -51.06
CA LEU A 558 59.27 8.69 -51.69
C LEU A 558 58.77 8.62 -53.15
N ALA A 559 59.25 7.64 -53.92
CA ALA A 559 58.82 7.41 -55.30
C ALA A 559 57.35 6.95 -55.42
N ALA A 560 56.82 6.24 -54.42
CA ALA A 560 55.43 5.80 -54.36
C ALA A 560 54.47 6.94 -53.99
N THR A 561 54.96 8.01 -53.35
CA THR A 561 54.13 9.17 -52.99
C THR A 561 53.82 10.10 -54.17
N ALA A 562 54.61 10.04 -55.25
CA ALA A 562 54.60 11.02 -56.34
C ALA A 562 54.25 10.43 -57.73
N SER A 563 53.85 9.16 -57.83
CA SER A 563 53.60 8.50 -59.13
C SER A 563 52.12 8.46 -59.53
N ASP A 564 51.89 8.52 -60.85
CA ASP A 564 50.60 8.34 -61.53
C ASP A 564 49.99 6.93 -61.32
N ALA A 565 50.77 6.01 -60.74
CA ALA A 565 50.39 4.63 -60.42
C ALA A 565 49.66 4.47 -59.07
N SER A 566 49.38 5.57 -58.36
CA SER A 566 48.74 5.55 -57.04
C SER A 566 47.25 5.17 -57.11
N THR A 567 46.96 3.89 -57.32
CA THR A 567 45.59 3.37 -57.27
C THR A 567 45.03 3.55 -55.86
N GLY A 568 44.00 4.38 -55.71
CA GLY A 568 43.25 4.57 -54.46
C GLY A 568 43.81 5.57 -53.44
N LEU A 569 45.05 6.06 -53.54
CA LEU A 569 45.57 7.07 -52.59
C LEU A 569 44.83 8.41 -52.70
N ALA A 570 44.35 8.77 -53.89
CA ALA A 570 43.52 9.95 -54.08
C ALA A 570 42.17 9.84 -53.35
N ASP A 571 41.63 8.63 -53.19
CA ASP A 571 40.40 8.40 -52.42
C ASP A 571 40.66 8.59 -50.92
N VAL A 572 41.85 8.20 -50.42
CA VAL A 572 42.25 8.49 -49.04
C VAL A 572 42.30 10.01 -48.82
N ASP A 573 42.95 10.74 -49.72
CA ASP A 573 43.09 12.19 -49.63
C ASP A 573 41.72 12.89 -49.73
N ALA A 574 40.82 12.38 -50.57
CA ALA A 574 39.45 12.89 -50.68
C ALA A 574 38.66 12.72 -49.37
N GLU A 575 38.76 11.57 -48.70
CA GLU A 575 38.10 11.35 -47.41
C GLU A 575 38.69 12.21 -46.29
N VAL A 576 40.02 12.37 -46.25
CA VAL A 576 40.69 13.28 -45.30
C VAL A 576 40.29 14.73 -45.56
N ALA A 577 40.21 15.15 -46.82
CA ALA A 577 39.74 16.49 -47.19
C ALA A 577 38.26 16.71 -46.82
N ALA A 578 37.41 15.69 -47.00
CA ALA A 578 36.01 15.74 -46.59
C ALA A 578 35.87 15.89 -45.06
N ALA A 579 36.68 15.15 -44.28
CA ALA A 579 36.74 15.31 -42.83
C ALA A 579 37.21 16.72 -42.43
N ALA A 580 38.25 17.25 -43.08
CA ALA A 580 38.74 18.60 -42.81
C ALA A 580 37.71 19.69 -43.16
N ALA A 581 36.95 19.52 -44.25
CA ALA A 581 35.93 20.48 -44.68
C ALA A 581 34.74 20.55 -43.73
N ALA A 582 34.37 19.43 -43.09
CA ALA A 582 33.27 19.37 -42.13
C ALA A 582 33.54 20.18 -40.84
N ARG A 583 34.78 20.61 -40.59
CA ARG A 583 35.17 21.41 -39.43
C ARG A 583 34.27 22.63 -39.20
N ALA A 584 33.99 23.41 -40.25
CA ALA A 584 33.15 24.60 -40.13
C ALA A 584 31.74 24.26 -39.61
N GLN A 585 31.21 23.10 -40.00
CA GLN A 585 29.92 22.62 -39.52
C GLN A 585 29.98 22.16 -38.07
N VAL A 586 31.09 21.53 -37.63
CA VAL A 586 31.29 21.19 -36.22
C VAL A 586 31.37 22.46 -35.37
N GLU A 587 32.19 23.44 -35.75
CA GLU A 587 32.32 24.73 -35.05
C GLU A 587 30.96 25.45 -34.95
N ALA A 588 30.19 25.45 -36.04
CA ALA A 588 28.84 26.02 -36.06
C ALA A 588 27.87 25.26 -35.13
N ALA A 589 27.86 23.93 -35.18
CA ALA A 589 26.95 23.10 -34.38
C ALA A 589 27.25 23.21 -32.87
N CYS A 590 28.52 23.30 -32.50
CA CYS A 590 28.96 23.39 -31.11
C CYS A 590 28.84 24.82 -30.53
N LYS A 591 28.54 25.83 -31.35
CA LYS A 591 28.44 27.23 -30.91
C LYS A 591 27.34 27.41 -29.85
N ASN A 592 27.68 28.05 -28.72
CA ASN A 592 26.76 28.38 -27.62
C ASN A 592 26.09 27.18 -26.91
N LYS A 593 26.63 25.96 -27.03
CA LYS A 593 26.08 24.73 -26.42
C LYS A 593 26.70 24.33 -25.06
N PHE A 594 27.54 25.18 -24.44
CA PHE A 594 28.37 24.81 -23.28
C PHE A 594 28.38 25.85 -22.14
N VAL A 595 28.54 25.37 -20.88
CA VAL A 595 28.45 26.16 -19.63
C VAL A 595 29.53 25.77 -18.60
N GLY A 596 30.12 26.76 -17.90
CA GLY A 596 30.46 26.69 -16.46
C GLY A 596 31.88 26.25 -16.05
N SER A 597 32.62 27.14 -15.36
CA SER A 597 33.98 27.03 -14.77
C SER A 597 35.19 26.67 -15.67
N GLY A 598 35.07 26.81 -16.99
CA GLY A 598 36.25 26.89 -17.87
C GLY A 598 37.07 25.60 -18.05
N LYS A 599 36.74 24.49 -17.38
CA LYS A 599 37.45 23.20 -17.57
C LYS A 599 36.93 22.32 -18.71
N LEU A 600 35.81 22.66 -19.34
CA LEU A 600 35.37 22.09 -20.63
C LEU A 600 35.55 23.06 -21.80
N LEU A 601 35.85 24.34 -21.53
CA LEU A 601 35.85 25.41 -22.52
C LEU A 601 37.23 25.72 -23.11
N SER A 602 38.34 25.29 -22.49
CA SER A 602 39.68 25.43 -23.08
C SER A 602 39.89 24.57 -24.34
N GLU A 603 39.06 23.55 -24.56
CA GLU A 603 39.16 22.61 -25.70
C GLU A 603 38.06 22.78 -26.75
N ALA A 604 37.05 23.62 -26.54
CA ALA A 604 36.10 23.96 -27.62
C ALA A 604 36.81 24.71 -28.78
N GLY A 605 37.94 25.38 -28.49
CA GLY A 605 38.89 25.88 -29.50
C GLY A 605 39.76 24.79 -30.15
N ALA A 606 39.67 23.55 -29.65
CA ALA A 606 40.36 22.33 -30.08
C ALA A 606 39.42 21.26 -30.64
N VAL A 607 38.21 21.65 -31.08
CA VAL A 607 37.30 20.79 -31.85
C VAL A 607 37.88 20.52 -33.25
N ALA A 608 37.75 19.27 -33.73
CA ALA A 608 38.21 18.74 -35.02
C ALA A 608 39.19 19.61 -35.82
N ARG A 609 40.47 19.60 -35.45
CA ARG A 609 41.52 20.00 -36.39
C ARG A 609 42.12 18.74 -36.99
N VAL A 610 41.64 18.37 -38.17
CA VAL A 610 42.47 17.59 -39.09
C VAL A 610 43.55 18.52 -39.58
N ASP A 611 44.68 18.57 -38.86
CA ASP A 611 45.82 19.40 -39.21
C ASP A 611 46.54 18.77 -40.41
N LEU A 612 46.12 19.18 -41.60
CA LEU A 612 46.67 18.69 -42.87
C LEU A 612 48.19 18.91 -42.95
N PRO A 613 48.76 20.08 -42.56
CA PRO A 613 50.20 20.25 -42.42
C PRO A 613 50.87 19.24 -41.49
N ALA A 614 50.33 18.97 -40.30
CA ALA A 614 50.90 18.00 -39.37
C ALA A 614 50.72 16.53 -39.82
N LEU A 615 49.77 16.27 -40.71
CA LEU A 615 49.47 14.94 -41.24
C LEU A 615 50.36 14.57 -42.43
N TYR A 616 50.49 15.50 -43.39
CA TYR A 616 51.20 15.27 -44.65
C TYR A 616 52.57 15.94 -44.73
N GLY A 617 52.87 16.90 -43.85
CA GLY A 617 54.05 17.76 -43.95
C GLY A 617 55.37 17.00 -44.04
N GLU A 618 55.60 16.00 -43.18
CA GLU A 618 56.84 15.21 -43.20
C GLU A 618 56.94 14.32 -44.44
N ALA A 619 55.83 13.72 -44.89
CA ALA A 619 55.80 12.92 -46.11
C ALA A 619 56.08 13.78 -47.36
N ILE A 620 55.46 14.97 -47.42
CA ILE A 620 55.64 15.93 -48.52
C ILE A 620 57.05 16.50 -48.52
N LYS A 621 57.57 16.93 -47.36
CA LYS A 621 58.97 17.41 -47.23
C LYS A 621 59.95 16.32 -47.61
N GLY A 622 59.71 15.09 -47.20
CA GLY A 622 60.46 13.93 -47.66
C GLY A 622 60.46 13.85 -49.19
N ALA A 623 59.28 13.83 -49.82
CA ALA A 623 59.11 13.68 -51.27
C ALA A 623 59.90 14.71 -52.08
N PHE A 624 60.09 15.91 -51.51
CA PHE A 624 60.84 17.01 -52.11
C PHE A 624 62.18 17.28 -51.42
N ALA A 625 62.69 16.39 -50.57
CA ALA A 625 63.86 16.64 -49.73
C ALA A 625 65.09 17.05 -50.55
N ALA A 626 65.31 16.43 -51.71
CA ALA A 626 66.41 16.80 -52.62
C ALA A 626 66.26 18.22 -53.20
N VAL A 627 65.02 18.67 -53.46
CA VAL A 627 64.72 20.02 -53.97
C VAL A 627 64.84 21.05 -52.84
N LEU A 628 64.34 20.70 -51.65
CA LEU A 628 64.40 21.54 -50.44
C LEU A 628 65.83 21.68 -49.89
N ALA A 629 66.66 20.63 -49.99
CA ALA A 629 68.06 20.64 -49.56
C ALA A 629 68.99 21.42 -50.52
N ALA A 630 68.55 21.73 -51.74
CA ALA A 630 69.35 22.43 -52.74
C ALA A 630 69.58 23.94 -52.42
N GLY A 631 69.13 24.43 -51.26
CA GLY A 631 69.44 25.78 -50.76
C GLY A 631 68.84 26.92 -51.60
N LYS A 632 67.81 26.63 -52.40
CA LYS A 632 67.19 27.58 -53.34
C LYS A 632 66.20 28.51 -52.64
N THR A 633 66.00 29.71 -53.18
CA THR A 633 64.94 30.61 -52.73
C THR A 633 63.56 29.98 -52.94
N TRP A 634 62.57 30.34 -52.12
CA TRP A 634 61.21 29.77 -52.23
C TRP A 634 60.62 29.77 -53.66
N PRO A 635 60.78 30.83 -54.48
CA PRO A 635 60.32 30.82 -55.87
C PRO A 635 60.97 29.74 -56.76
N ALA A 636 62.23 29.39 -56.52
CA ALA A 636 62.92 28.34 -57.27
C ALA A 636 62.50 26.93 -56.81
N VAL A 637 62.24 26.75 -55.51
CA VAL A 637 61.59 25.53 -54.98
C VAL A 637 60.20 25.36 -55.60
N GLU A 638 59.39 26.43 -55.63
CA GLU A 638 58.05 26.40 -56.22
C GLU A 638 58.10 26.09 -57.72
N GLY A 639 59.08 26.63 -58.46
CA GLY A 639 59.31 26.33 -59.88
C GLY A 639 59.69 24.88 -60.18
N GLU A 640 60.40 24.20 -59.28
CA GLU A 640 60.80 22.78 -59.44
C GLU A 640 59.77 21.79 -58.91
N VAL A 641 59.01 22.18 -57.90
CA VAL A 641 57.95 21.34 -57.30
C VAL A 641 56.67 21.40 -58.12
N THR A 642 56.29 22.56 -58.68
CA THR A 642 55.04 22.74 -59.43
C THR A 642 54.88 21.78 -60.62
N PRO A 643 55.90 21.53 -61.47
CA PRO A 643 55.83 20.53 -62.53
C PRO A 643 55.66 19.11 -62.00
N ARG A 644 56.31 18.76 -60.89
CA ARG A 644 56.20 17.42 -60.25
C ARG A 644 54.81 17.17 -59.66
N LEU A 645 54.11 18.21 -59.23
CA LEU A 645 52.71 18.14 -58.80
C LEU A 645 51.74 18.05 -59.99
N GLY A 646 52.22 18.24 -61.22
CA GLY A 646 51.41 18.23 -62.44
C GLY A 646 50.78 16.88 -62.78
N GLY A 647 51.46 15.77 -62.45
CA GLY A 647 50.98 14.39 -62.66
C GLY A 647 50.01 13.89 -61.59
N LEU A 648 49.86 14.61 -60.48
CA LEU A 648 48.98 14.18 -59.40
C LEU A 648 47.50 14.44 -59.73
N PRO A 649 46.58 13.58 -59.26
CA PRO A 649 45.15 13.83 -59.32
C PRO A 649 44.77 15.19 -58.71
N PRO A 650 43.76 15.91 -59.24
CA PRO A 650 43.44 17.29 -58.84
C PRO A 650 43.27 17.52 -57.34
N ALA A 651 42.60 16.58 -56.63
CA ALA A 651 42.38 16.67 -55.18
C ALA A 651 43.70 16.59 -54.39
N ARG A 652 44.58 15.67 -54.80
CA ARG A 652 45.89 15.45 -54.20
C ARG A 652 46.85 16.60 -54.50
N LYS A 653 46.84 17.08 -55.74
CA LYS A 653 47.59 18.27 -56.17
C LYS A 653 47.27 19.48 -55.30
N LYS A 654 45.99 19.80 -55.11
CA LYS A 654 45.56 20.95 -54.29
C LYS A 654 46.01 20.80 -52.83
N LEU A 655 45.77 19.64 -52.21
CA LEU A 655 46.18 19.35 -50.85
C LEU A 655 47.69 19.53 -50.65
N TRP A 656 48.49 18.99 -51.57
CA TRP A 656 49.95 19.06 -51.50
C TRP A 656 50.46 20.49 -51.71
N GLN A 657 49.87 21.25 -52.65
CA GLN A 657 50.16 22.67 -52.85
C GLN A 657 49.88 23.50 -51.59
N ASP A 658 48.73 23.26 -50.93
CA ASP A 658 48.34 23.99 -49.73
C ASP A 658 49.28 23.68 -48.55
N VAL A 659 49.67 22.42 -48.36
CA VAL A 659 50.63 22.01 -47.31
C VAL A 659 52.05 22.53 -47.59
N LEU A 660 52.48 22.52 -48.86
CA LEU A 660 53.78 23.09 -49.27
C LEU A 660 53.81 24.60 -48.98
N LYS A 661 52.79 25.36 -49.38
CA LYS A 661 52.69 26.79 -49.09
C LYS A 661 52.67 27.07 -47.59
N ALA A 662 51.96 26.25 -46.80
CA ALA A 662 51.98 26.36 -45.34
C ALA A 662 53.36 26.08 -44.73
N SER A 663 54.23 25.33 -45.42
CA SER A 663 55.59 25.00 -45.00
C SER A 663 56.63 26.06 -45.41
N LYS A 664 56.23 27.10 -46.16
CA LYS A 664 57.11 28.16 -46.66
C LYS A 664 58.00 28.78 -45.58
N SER A 665 57.41 29.14 -44.44
CA SER A 665 58.15 29.75 -43.31
C SER A 665 59.18 28.81 -42.68
N ALA A 666 58.94 27.50 -42.69
CA ALA A 666 59.90 26.50 -42.21
C ALA A 666 61.07 26.31 -43.20
N VAL A 667 60.80 26.42 -44.51
CA VAL A 667 61.82 26.32 -45.57
C VAL A 667 62.68 27.59 -45.63
N GLU A 668 62.06 28.76 -45.51
CA GLU A 668 62.76 30.05 -45.47
C GLU A 668 63.60 30.22 -44.19
N GLY A 669 63.17 29.65 -43.06
CA GLY A 669 63.95 29.63 -41.81
C GLY A 669 65.16 28.68 -41.83
N GLY A 670 65.13 27.62 -42.63
CA GLY A 670 66.27 26.69 -42.80
C GLY A 670 67.44 27.27 -43.62
N ALA A 671 67.16 28.22 -44.52
CA ALA A 671 68.16 28.91 -45.34
C ALA A 671 69.05 29.87 -44.51
N ALA A 672 68.59 30.31 -43.34
CA ALA A 672 69.35 31.19 -42.45
C ALA A 672 70.43 30.44 -41.64
N ALA A 673 70.35 29.11 -41.51
CA ALA A 673 71.29 28.34 -40.70
C ALA A 673 72.61 27.98 -41.43
N THR A 674 72.70 28.17 -42.74
CA THR A 674 73.92 27.91 -43.53
C THR A 674 74.64 29.18 -44.00
N THR A 675 74.16 30.36 -43.60
CA THR A 675 74.83 31.65 -43.88
C THR A 675 74.90 32.52 -42.63
N GLY A 676 75.79 32.17 -41.68
CA GLY A 676 75.96 32.98 -40.47
C GLY A 676 77.06 32.49 -39.52
N LYS A 677 78.32 32.57 -39.95
CA LYS A 677 79.50 32.50 -39.08
C LYS A 677 79.60 33.86 -38.35
N GLY A 678 79.57 33.90 -37.01
CA GLY A 678 79.93 35.11 -36.28
C GLY A 678 79.36 35.21 -34.86
N ALA A 679 80.21 34.90 -33.89
CA ALA A 679 79.98 34.92 -32.46
C ALA A 679 79.29 36.19 -31.91
N ARG A 680 78.46 35.97 -30.88
CA ARG A 680 77.94 36.99 -29.97
C ARG A 680 79.10 37.71 -29.27
N GLY A 681 79.08 39.04 -29.33
CA GLY A 681 79.88 39.93 -28.49
C GLY A 681 79.02 40.54 -27.39
N ASP A 682 79.61 40.61 -26.20
CA ASP A 682 79.09 41.03 -24.90
C ASP A 682 78.44 42.42 -24.80
N LYS A 683 77.55 42.55 -23.79
CA LYS A 683 77.61 43.53 -22.68
C LYS A 683 76.52 43.17 -21.62
N HIS A 684 76.88 42.63 -20.45
CA HIS A 684 77.11 43.33 -19.14
C HIS A 684 75.78 43.76 -18.44
N VAL A 685 75.43 43.53 -17.16
CA VAL A 685 76.12 43.22 -15.88
C VAL A 685 75.12 42.56 -14.88
N GLU A 686 75.67 41.77 -13.94
CA GLU A 686 75.12 41.16 -12.70
C GLU A 686 74.60 42.21 -11.64
N PRO A 687 74.04 41.88 -10.45
CA PRO A 687 74.58 40.91 -9.49
C PRO A 687 73.59 40.03 -8.68
N GLN A 688 74.22 39.05 -8.05
CA GLN A 688 73.75 37.97 -7.20
C GLN A 688 72.95 38.39 -5.96
N GLY A 689 72.00 37.53 -5.57
CA GLY A 689 71.34 37.53 -4.25
C GLY A 689 71.09 36.10 -3.75
N LYS A 690 71.66 35.78 -2.59
CA LYS A 690 71.72 34.49 -1.87
C LYS A 690 70.38 33.77 -1.59
N PRO A 691 70.41 32.45 -1.32
CA PRO A 691 69.26 31.64 -0.93
C PRO A 691 68.93 31.78 0.56
N LYS A 692 67.63 31.80 0.91
CA LYS A 692 67.15 31.80 2.29
C LYS A 692 66.47 30.47 2.59
N GLY A 693 67.16 29.61 3.34
CA GLY A 693 66.56 28.48 4.03
C GLY A 693 65.81 28.97 5.26
N ASP A 694 64.64 28.40 5.52
CA ASP A 694 63.85 28.67 6.72
C ASP A 694 63.88 27.43 7.63
N THR A 695 64.48 27.61 8.79
CA THR A 695 64.61 26.62 9.86
C THR A 695 63.43 26.73 10.80
N GLY A 696 62.54 25.73 10.76
CA GLY A 696 61.52 25.53 11.78
C GLY A 696 62.12 25.03 13.10
N LYS A 697 61.99 25.82 14.17
CA LYS A 697 62.10 25.37 15.56
C LYS A 697 61.03 26.07 16.41
N GLY A 698 60.00 25.32 16.78
CA GLY A 698 59.09 25.60 17.88
C GLY A 698 58.87 24.32 18.67
N LYS A 699 59.65 24.12 19.74
CA LYS A 699 59.41 23.10 20.77
C LYS A 699 58.21 23.55 21.62
N GLY A 700 57.32 22.63 21.95
CA GLY A 700 56.10 22.90 22.73
C GLY A 700 56.26 22.93 24.25
N LYS A 701 55.13 23.00 24.95
CA LYS A 701 54.79 22.20 26.15
C LYS A 701 53.34 22.46 26.58
N ALA A 702 52.67 21.35 26.88
CA ALA A 702 51.63 21.07 27.88
C ALA A 702 50.65 22.16 28.33
N GLY A 703 49.37 21.79 28.23
CA GLY A 703 48.20 22.31 28.93
C GLY A 703 47.03 21.36 28.65
#